data_AF-A0A423XHC6-F1
#
_entry.id   AF-A0A423XHC6-F1
#
_cell.length_a   1.000
_cell.length_b   1.000
_cell.length_c   1.000
_cell.angle_alpha   90.00
_cell.angle_beta   90.00
_cell.angle_gamma   90.00
#
_symmetry.space_group_name_H-M   'P 1'
#
loop_
_entity.id
_entity.type
_entity.pdbx_description
1 polymer ?
#
loop_
_entity_poly.entity_id
_entity_poly.type
_entity_poly.pdbx_seq_one_letter_code
_entity_poly.pdbx_strand_id
1 'polypeptide(L)'
;MWSAPGLPRRAKHTSGSSASDEDTDSEEVNDLLVIGIDFGTTYSGVAWATASDFNRGQVNLITVWPEGHGEQGKAPTELCYDEDGDNPTWGYEIPADADPVRWFKLLLLKSEDLAEEIRDSEYLLRGRRMMKENGKTAIDFVSDYLQALWQHVLETITKARGETVVEALSFHVVITVPAIWKGYARQAMEEAAKKAGILDWRPAGTTTLSFAPEPEAAALATLSEQGEGVKEGDVYVICDAGGGTVDLISYKITKTKPIAMEEAVLGTGGLCGGIFIDEAFEAICKKRLGTKWNRLSRVGIREIMKGEWEFGIKSRFKPGNSNKEYILKLPLETFKSRGRGESSRASGLDDVSRKPFIKDGRIHFKESHVENAFTEVFSSIAELIDSQLAKANEHGLVVSGIILVGGLGASPFLYETLKADYTSMGITILQSSGMKPRTAICRGAVFKGFLDGLSAIKDEENRPKINSPIAVTSTIARASYGISFSKSFEEGVHREEDKYYDEDKGTLYAIRQLVWYLKKGDNITKMKTVRHGFSRTFNNKSDYNRFSVEIQQYFLIITLPQSTTAPFFDSDSTFKLIPVNNTITKMGRWGMRLFEGDQDLEIAIQIGRGLGDSDDMDQNLLLMVNQTDHMLPHPTRRYYKTDAYLKTELPDIVAKRRVALDSGIGDQLFRIFRAKETDHDGKYRVIILGALMMRAGAKIRDDDLQHLRDLFPQIHSRPGLAPSLRDNPSRPSFAAMWTSALDDHGFRGPGRAQFLAALGNYKAGVPRSYSEPSCYQCGKIAADVGKNLDQCSRCKRVWYCNKDCQKAHWKDHKPACIAPEKLRTDNV
;
A
#
# COMPACT_ATOMS: atom_id res chain seq x y z
N MET A 1 -47.08 -0.84 23.52
CA MET A 1 -47.39 -1.85 24.57
C MET A 1 -47.87 -3.14 23.88
N TRP A 2 -47.00 -3.82 23.14
CA TRP A 2 -47.28 -5.12 22.51
C TRP A 2 -46.00 -5.97 22.58
N SER A 3 -46.18 -7.20 23.05
CA SER A 3 -45.14 -8.15 23.49
C SER A 3 -44.48 -8.91 22.33
N ALA A 4 -43.22 -9.29 22.53
CA ALA A 4 -42.42 -10.09 21.60
C ALA A 4 -42.85 -11.57 21.54
N PRO A 5 -42.74 -12.27 20.39
CA PRO A 5 -42.79 -13.72 20.33
C PRO A 5 -41.39 -14.33 20.51
N GLY A 6 -41.33 -15.39 21.32
CA GLY A 6 -40.11 -16.07 21.74
C GLY A 6 -39.52 -17.06 20.72
N LEU A 7 -38.21 -17.30 20.88
CA LEU A 7 -37.41 -18.29 20.17
C LEU A 7 -37.83 -19.74 20.49
N PRO A 8 -37.82 -20.67 19.53
CA PRO A 8 -38.09 -22.08 19.81
C PRO A 8 -36.88 -22.76 20.46
N ARG A 9 -37.14 -23.46 21.58
CA ARG A 9 -36.18 -24.33 22.27
C ARG A 9 -35.99 -25.65 21.50
N ARG A 10 -34.73 -26.07 21.39
CA ARG A 10 -34.26 -27.36 20.87
C ARG A 10 -34.93 -28.52 21.64
N ALA A 11 -35.74 -29.32 20.94
CA ALA A 11 -36.36 -30.52 21.49
C ALA A 11 -35.33 -31.65 21.60
N LYS A 12 -35.14 -32.18 22.82
CA LYS A 12 -34.51 -33.48 23.05
C LYS A 12 -35.60 -34.53 23.05
N HIS A 13 -35.57 -35.45 22.08
CA HIS A 13 -36.36 -36.68 22.13
C HIS A 13 -35.52 -37.80 22.77
N THR A 14 -36.10 -38.48 23.76
CA THR A 14 -35.62 -39.72 24.38
C THR A 14 -36.67 -40.82 24.20
N SER A 15 -36.20 -42.07 24.30
CA SER A 15 -36.87 -43.40 24.19
C SER A 15 -37.06 -43.90 22.75
N GLY A 16 -36.72 -45.14 22.36
CA GLY A 16 -36.17 -46.32 23.05
C GLY A 16 -36.67 -47.60 22.33
N SER A 17 -35.77 -48.57 22.07
CA SER A 17 -36.00 -50.02 21.82
C SER A 17 -35.27 -50.60 20.60
N SER A 18 -34.63 -51.74 20.85
CA SER A 18 -33.76 -52.62 20.06
C SER A 18 -34.17 -53.00 18.63
N ALA A 19 -33.18 -53.06 17.72
CA ALA A 19 -32.78 -54.25 16.96
C ALA A 19 -31.50 -53.95 16.15
N SER A 20 -30.69 -54.98 15.91
CA SER A 20 -29.42 -54.95 15.20
C SER A 20 -29.54 -54.55 13.72
N ASP A 21 -28.51 -53.86 13.23
CA ASP A 21 -27.73 -54.18 12.01
C ASP A 21 -27.39 -52.95 11.14
N GLU A 22 -26.12 -52.97 10.76
CA GLU A 22 -25.42 -52.26 9.68
C GLU A 22 -24.98 -50.79 9.88
N ASP A 23 -23.65 -50.66 9.99
CA ASP A 23 -22.85 -49.45 9.87
C ASP A 23 -23.28 -48.57 8.69
N THR A 24 -24.05 -47.53 8.98
CA THR A 24 -23.99 -46.29 8.19
C THR A 24 -23.09 -45.34 8.96
N ASP A 25 -21.84 -45.20 8.50
CA ASP A 25 -20.99 -44.05 8.81
C ASP A 25 -21.85 -42.79 8.66
N SER A 26 -22.22 -42.19 9.78
CA SER A 26 -22.79 -40.85 9.79
C SER A 26 -21.68 -39.94 9.27
N GLU A 27 -21.74 -39.58 7.99
CA GLU A 27 -20.86 -38.56 7.41
C GLU A 27 -20.95 -37.31 8.28
N GLU A 28 -19.95 -37.11 9.15
CA GLU A 28 -19.75 -35.84 9.83
C GLU A 28 -19.63 -34.80 8.72
N VAL A 29 -20.68 -33.98 8.56
CA VAL A 29 -20.64 -32.82 7.70
C VAL A 29 -19.52 -31.94 8.25
N ASN A 30 -18.36 -32.00 7.60
CA ASN A 30 -17.25 -31.14 7.98
C ASN A 30 -17.63 -29.72 7.55
N ASP A 31 -18.01 -28.90 8.53
CA ASP A 31 -18.66 -27.58 8.39
C ASP A 31 -17.78 -26.46 7.80
N LEU A 32 -16.75 -26.77 7.00
CA LEU A 32 -15.81 -25.79 6.48
C LEU A 32 -15.79 -25.77 4.95
N LEU A 33 -16.06 -24.58 4.39
CA LEU A 33 -15.86 -24.23 3.00
C LEU A 33 -14.69 -23.25 2.88
N VAL A 34 -13.65 -23.66 2.16
CA VAL A 34 -12.52 -22.78 1.82
C VAL A 34 -12.71 -22.24 0.41
N ILE A 35 -12.59 -20.92 0.25
CA ILE A 35 -12.68 -20.22 -1.04
C ILE A 35 -11.39 -19.45 -1.27
N GLY A 36 -10.64 -19.86 -2.30
CA GLY A 36 -9.41 -19.21 -2.73
C GLY A 36 -9.67 -18.23 -3.88
N ILE A 37 -9.42 -16.95 -3.65
CA ILE A 37 -9.57 -15.87 -4.62
C ILE A 37 -8.19 -15.38 -5.03
N ASP A 38 -7.88 -15.55 -6.31
CA ASP A 38 -6.76 -14.86 -6.94
C ASP A 38 -7.27 -13.57 -7.57
N PHE A 39 -7.07 -12.46 -6.87
CA PHE A 39 -7.38 -11.12 -7.39
C PHE A 39 -6.17 -10.58 -8.14
N GLY A 40 -6.05 -10.88 -9.42
CA GLY A 40 -4.89 -10.49 -10.24
C GLY A 40 -5.04 -9.10 -10.89
N THR A 41 -3.93 -8.52 -11.35
CA THR A 41 -3.92 -7.18 -11.98
C THR A 41 -4.74 -7.11 -13.27
N THR A 42 -4.72 -8.19 -14.07
CA THR A 42 -5.41 -8.26 -15.37
C THR A 42 -6.56 -9.25 -15.40
N TYR A 43 -6.46 -10.34 -14.62
CA TYR A 43 -7.47 -11.39 -14.54
C TYR A 43 -7.57 -11.92 -13.10
N SER A 44 -8.78 -12.24 -12.66
CA SER A 44 -9.07 -12.84 -11.36
C SER A 44 -9.68 -14.23 -11.50
N GLY A 45 -9.34 -15.14 -10.59
CA GLY A 45 -9.82 -16.52 -10.60
C GLY A 45 -10.26 -16.97 -9.21
N VAL A 46 -11.19 -17.92 -9.17
CA VAL A 46 -11.71 -18.46 -7.90
C VAL A 46 -11.72 -19.98 -7.91
N ALA A 47 -11.25 -20.56 -6.82
CA ALA A 47 -11.34 -21.97 -6.53
C ALA A 47 -11.99 -22.18 -5.16
N TRP A 48 -12.60 -23.34 -4.93
CA TRP A 48 -13.20 -23.66 -3.64
C TRP A 48 -13.23 -25.16 -3.39
N ALA A 49 -13.27 -25.54 -2.12
CA ALA A 49 -13.49 -26.91 -1.70
C ALA A 49 -14.10 -26.95 -0.30
N THR A 50 -14.99 -27.91 -0.08
CA THR A 50 -15.34 -28.31 1.29
C THR A 50 -14.22 -29.18 1.86
N ALA A 51 -14.16 -29.35 3.18
CA ALA A 51 -13.20 -30.28 3.79
C ALA A 51 -13.34 -31.72 3.24
N SER A 52 -14.57 -32.15 2.92
CA SER A 52 -14.85 -33.43 2.27
C SER A 52 -14.24 -33.52 0.85
N ASP A 53 -14.39 -32.47 0.04
CA ASP A 53 -13.78 -32.42 -1.31
C ASP A 53 -12.25 -32.44 -1.23
N PHE A 54 -11.68 -31.65 -0.32
CA PHE A 54 -10.24 -31.53 -0.19
C PHE A 54 -9.59 -32.86 0.24
N ASN A 55 -10.22 -33.59 1.16
CA ASN A 55 -9.77 -34.94 1.56
C ASN A 55 -9.83 -35.96 0.41
N ARG A 56 -10.72 -35.76 -0.58
CA ARG A 56 -10.74 -36.54 -1.84
C ARG A 56 -9.74 -36.03 -2.88
N GLY A 57 -8.93 -35.02 -2.56
CA GLY A 57 -8.02 -34.37 -3.52
C GLY A 57 -8.72 -33.51 -4.56
N GLN A 58 -9.95 -33.06 -4.29
CA GLN A 58 -10.77 -32.27 -5.21
C GLN A 58 -10.75 -30.79 -4.83
N VAL A 59 -10.35 -29.95 -5.78
CA VAL A 59 -10.47 -28.48 -5.70
C VAL A 59 -11.27 -28.01 -6.89
N ASN A 60 -12.44 -27.44 -6.64
CA ASN A 60 -13.37 -26.98 -7.66
C ASN A 60 -12.95 -25.61 -8.19
N LEU A 61 -13.11 -25.38 -9.49
CA LEU A 61 -12.83 -24.11 -10.15
C LEU A 61 -14.13 -23.45 -10.59
N ILE A 62 -14.19 -22.12 -10.50
CA ILE A 62 -15.19 -21.35 -11.23
C ILE A 62 -14.65 -21.08 -12.62
N THR A 63 -15.29 -21.67 -13.63
CA THR A 63 -14.89 -21.57 -15.03
C THR A 63 -15.94 -20.92 -15.93
N VAL A 64 -17.17 -20.81 -15.46
CA VAL A 64 -18.26 -20.13 -16.18
C VAL A 64 -18.47 -18.76 -15.54
N TRP A 65 -18.42 -17.72 -16.37
CA TRP A 65 -18.53 -16.33 -15.96
C TRP A 65 -19.71 -15.66 -16.68
N PRO A 66 -20.33 -14.63 -16.09
CA PRO A 66 -21.42 -13.90 -16.75
C PRO A 66 -20.98 -13.34 -18.10
N GLU A 67 -21.80 -13.53 -19.15
CA GLU A 67 -21.49 -13.17 -20.55
C GLU A 67 -20.16 -13.74 -21.10
N GLY A 68 -19.59 -14.73 -20.41
CA GLY A 68 -18.36 -15.40 -20.82
C GLY A 68 -18.58 -16.37 -21.99
N HIS A 69 -17.62 -16.41 -22.92
CA HIS A 69 -17.63 -17.41 -24.00
C HIS A 69 -16.95 -18.71 -23.54
N GLY A 70 -17.77 -19.73 -23.27
CA GLY A 70 -17.31 -21.05 -22.85
C GLY A 70 -16.65 -21.06 -21.47
N GLU A 71 -15.90 -22.11 -21.18
CA GLU A 71 -15.15 -22.21 -19.93
C GLU A 71 -13.85 -21.41 -19.99
N GLN A 72 -13.68 -20.51 -19.03
CA GLN A 72 -12.48 -19.68 -18.86
C GLN A 72 -11.97 -19.83 -17.43
N GLY A 73 -10.69 -20.10 -17.23
CA GLY A 73 -10.14 -20.26 -15.87
C GLY A 73 -10.17 -18.99 -15.01
N LYS A 74 -10.41 -17.81 -15.61
CA LYS A 74 -10.41 -16.49 -14.96
C LYS A 74 -11.32 -15.48 -15.67
N ALA A 75 -11.84 -14.52 -14.91
CA ALA A 75 -12.51 -13.31 -15.42
C ALA A 75 -11.53 -12.14 -15.56
N PRO A 76 -11.69 -11.24 -16.54
CA PRO A 76 -10.91 -10.00 -16.61
C PRO A 76 -11.10 -9.15 -15.34
N THR A 77 -10.02 -8.56 -14.84
CA THR A 77 -10.06 -7.56 -13.74
C THR A 77 -10.32 -6.18 -14.33
N GLU A 78 -11.53 -5.99 -14.85
CA GLU A 78 -12.00 -4.77 -15.50
C GLU A 78 -13.33 -4.34 -14.88
N LEU A 79 -13.56 -3.02 -14.79
CA LEU A 79 -14.81 -2.40 -14.34
C LEU A 79 -15.24 -1.28 -15.29
N CYS A 80 -16.52 -1.17 -15.59
CA CYS A 80 -17.08 -0.02 -16.29
C CYS A 80 -18.31 0.50 -15.54
N TYR A 81 -18.26 1.77 -15.15
CA TYR A 81 -19.38 2.49 -14.56
C TYR A 81 -20.27 3.05 -15.66
N ASP A 82 -21.57 3.00 -15.45
CA ASP A 82 -22.56 3.73 -16.23
C ASP A 82 -22.67 5.19 -15.73
N GLU A 83 -23.62 5.96 -16.28
CA GLU A 83 -23.85 7.36 -15.86
C GLU A 83 -24.32 7.49 -14.41
N ASP A 84 -24.93 6.43 -13.85
CA ASP A 84 -25.47 6.39 -12.49
C ASP A 84 -24.41 5.97 -11.44
N GLY A 85 -23.34 5.27 -11.84
CA GLY A 85 -22.12 5.04 -11.05
C GLY A 85 -22.23 4.03 -9.89
N ASP A 86 -23.43 3.50 -9.64
CA ASP A 86 -23.71 2.64 -8.49
C ASP A 86 -23.56 1.13 -8.80
N ASN A 87 -23.80 0.69 -10.03
CA ASN A 87 -23.73 -0.73 -10.42
C ASN A 87 -22.78 -0.93 -11.62
N PRO A 88 -21.47 -1.11 -11.39
CA PRO A 88 -20.54 -1.29 -12.50
C PRO A 88 -20.71 -2.64 -13.19
N THR A 89 -20.64 -2.63 -14.52
CA THR A 89 -20.40 -3.85 -15.30
C THR A 89 -18.95 -4.29 -15.08
N TRP A 90 -18.71 -5.61 -15.01
CA TRP A 90 -17.41 -6.16 -14.67
C TRP A 90 -17.04 -7.32 -15.59
N GLY A 91 -15.73 -7.59 -15.69
CA GLY A 91 -15.23 -8.77 -16.40
C GLY A 91 -15.73 -8.89 -17.85
N TYR A 92 -16.43 -9.98 -18.15
CA TYR A 92 -16.93 -10.27 -19.51
C TYR A 92 -18.24 -9.56 -19.85
N GLU A 93 -18.97 -9.01 -18.86
CA GLU A 93 -20.22 -8.26 -19.08
C GLU A 93 -19.98 -6.88 -19.70
N ILE A 94 -18.74 -6.39 -19.64
CA ILE A 94 -18.38 -5.05 -20.13
C ILE A 94 -18.54 -5.00 -21.66
N PRO A 95 -19.35 -4.06 -22.19
CA PRO A 95 -19.57 -3.90 -23.62
C PRO A 95 -18.26 -3.72 -24.41
N ALA A 96 -18.27 -4.14 -25.67
CA ALA A 96 -17.06 -4.13 -26.51
C ALA A 96 -16.55 -2.70 -26.81
N ASP A 97 -17.44 -1.72 -26.88
CA ASP A 97 -17.19 -0.30 -27.14
C ASP A 97 -16.98 0.53 -25.87
N ALA A 98 -17.25 -0.06 -24.70
CA ALA A 98 -17.03 0.58 -23.41
C ALA A 98 -15.56 0.85 -23.13
N ASP A 99 -15.33 1.77 -22.20
CA ASP A 99 -14.00 2.16 -21.76
C ASP A 99 -13.82 1.82 -20.27
N PRO A 100 -13.38 0.60 -19.95
CA PRO A 100 -13.33 0.17 -18.55
C PRO A 100 -12.05 0.60 -17.84
N VAL A 101 -12.16 0.80 -16.53
CA VAL A 101 -11.05 0.88 -15.59
C VAL A 101 -10.29 -0.45 -15.58
N ARG A 102 -8.97 -0.37 -15.65
CA ARG A 102 -8.04 -1.51 -15.56
C ARG A 102 -6.95 -1.20 -14.55
N TRP A 103 -6.26 -2.24 -14.07
CA TRP A 103 -5.10 -2.14 -13.18
C TRP A 103 -5.37 -1.42 -11.85
N PHE A 104 -6.63 -1.32 -11.44
CA PHE A 104 -6.99 -0.68 -10.19
C PHE A 104 -6.45 -1.43 -8.95
N LYS A 105 -6.02 -2.70 -9.09
CA LYS A 105 -5.21 -3.41 -8.09
C LYS A 105 -3.92 -2.66 -7.73
N LEU A 106 -3.23 -2.08 -8.71
CA LEU A 106 -1.97 -1.35 -8.49
C LEU A 106 -2.21 0.06 -7.92
N LEU A 107 -3.43 0.60 -8.02
CA LEU A 107 -3.80 1.86 -7.39
C LEU A 107 -3.87 1.77 -5.85
N LEU A 108 -3.83 0.55 -5.28
CA LEU A 108 -3.66 0.34 -3.85
C LEU A 108 -2.23 0.66 -3.37
N LEU A 109 -1.26 0.74 -4.28
CA LEU A 109 0.12 1.09 -3.98
C LEU A 109 0.30 2.61 -4.02
N LYS A 110 1.18 3.13 -3.16
CA LYS A 110 1.57 4.54 -3.20
C LYS A 110 2.46 4.80 -4.42
N SER A 111 2.44 6.03 -4.92
CA SER A 111 3.22 6.43 -6.10
C SER A 111 4.71 6.14 -5.93
N GLU A 112 5.28 6.42 -4.75
CA GLU A 112 6.70 6.18 -4.46
C GLU A 112 7.11 4.70 -4.47
N ASP A 113 6.15 3.77 -4.37
CA ASP A 113 6.39 2.32 -4.37
C ASP A 113 6.19 1.71 -5.77
N LEU A 114 5.85 2.51 -6.77
CA LEU A 114 5.73 2.12 -8.17
C LEU A 114 6.94 2.62 -8.97
N ALA A 115 7.43 1.78 -9.88
CA ALA A 115 8.40 2.17 -10.90
C ALA A 115 7.84 3.31 -11.77
N GLU A 116 8.72 4.19 -12.26
CA GLU A 116 8.35 5.41 -13.00
C GLU A 116 7.52 5.08 -14.24
N GLU A 117 7.95 4.08 -15.01
CA GLU A 117 7.32 3.63 -16.24
C GLU A 117 5.87 3.19 -16.03
N ILE A 118 5.58 2.61 -14.86
CA ILE A 118 4.24 2.12 -14.50
C ILE A 118 3.39 3.24 -13.92
N ARG A 119 4.00 4.08 -13.09
CA ARG A 119 3.35 5.26 -12.54
C ARG A 119 2.76 6.13 -13.66
N ASP A 120 3.46 6.19 -14.79
CA ASP A 120 3.10 7.00 -15.95
C ASP A 120 2.42 6.20 -17.08
N SER A 121 2.15 4.91 -16.85
CA SER A 121 1.38 4.09 -17.79
C SER A 121 -0.01 4.69 -18.06
N GLU A 122 -0.47 4.59 -19.30
CA GLU A 122 -1.78 5.09 -19.71
C GLU A 122 -2.90 4.47 -18.86
N TYR A 123 -2.77 3.19 -18.48
CA TYR A 123 -3.71 2.48 -17.63
C TYR A 123 -3.82 3.08 -16.22
N LEU A 124 -2.70 3.37 -15.53
CA LEU A 124 -2.76 3.98 -14.19
C LEU A 124 -3.16 5.45 -14.23
N LEU A 125 -2.65 6.23 -15.18
CA LEU A 125 -3.07 7.63 -15.36
C LEU A 125 -4.58 7.72 -15.61
N ARG A 126 -5.10 6.80 -16.43
CA ARG A 126 -6.53 6.69 -16.68
C ARG A 126 -7.30 6.20 -15.46
N GLY A 127 -6.82 5.17 -14.76
CA GLY A 127 -7.44 4.70 -13.52
C GLY A 127 -7.56 5.83 -12.49
N ARG A 128 -6.52 6.65 -12.33
CA ARG A 128 -6.53 7.86 -11.48
C ARG A 128 -7.53 8.92 -11.95
N ARG A 129 -7.64 9.13 -13.27
CA ARG A 129 -8.64 10.05 -13.84
C ARG A 129 -10.05 9.57 -13.54
N MET A 130 -10.34 8.29 -13.80
CA MET A 130 -11.65 7.69 -13.56
C MET A 130 -12.00 7.67 -12.07
N MET A 131 -11.03 7.48 -11.16
CA MET A 131 -11.25 7.67 -9.72
C MET A 131 -11.79 9.08 -9.41
N LYS A 132 -11.16 10.12 -9.97
CA LYS A 132 -11.60 11.52 -9.78
C LYS A 132 -12.98 11.78 -10.39
N GLU A 133 -13.22 11.31 -11.61
CA GLU A 133 -14.49 11.49 -12.33
C GLU A 133 -15.67 10.83 -11.62
N ASN A 134 -15.46 9.64 -11.05
CA ASN A 134 -16.50 8.88 -10.35
C ASN A 134 -16.56 9.19 -8.83
N GLY A 135 -15.68 10.07 -8.32
CA GLY A 135 -15.59 10.35 -6.88
C GLY A 135 -15.26 9.13 -6.02
N LYS A 136 -14.52 8.15 -6.58
CA LYS A 136 -14.19 6.86 -5.97
C LYS A 136 -12.69 6.75 -5.67
N THR A 137 -12.34 6.00 -4.65
CA THR A 137 -10.97 5.64 -4.26
C THR A 137 -10.53 4.32 -4.89
N ALA A 138 -9.24 3.99 -4.77
CA ALA A 138 -8.72 2.69 -5.22
C ALA A 138 -9.37 1.52 -4.46
N ILE A 139 -9.66 1.71 -3.18
CA ILE A 139 -10.36 0.73 -2.35
C ILE A 139 -11.78 0.51 -2.89
N ASP A 140 -12.45 1.58 -3.34
CA ASP A 140 -13.80 1.48 -3.89
C ASP A 140 -13.82 0.68 -5.20
N PHE A 141 -12.89 0.94 -6.12
CA PHE A 141 -12.77 0.14 -7.35
C PHE A 141 -12.49 -1.33 -7.04
N VAL A 142 -11.62 -1.62 -6.07
CA VAL A 142 -11.36 -3.01 -5.67
C VAL A 142 -12.59 -3.62 -4.99
N SER A 143 -13.29 -2.90 -4.12
CA SER A 143 -14.48 -3.41 -3.43
C SER A 143 -15.62 -3.67 -4.40
N ASP A 144 -15.85 -2.78 -5.36
CA ASP A 144 -16.94 -2.93 -6.34
C ASP A 144 -16.71 -4.17 -7.22
N TYR A 145 -15.46 -4.40 -7.68
CA TYR A 145 -15.11 -5.61 -8.41
C TYR A 145 -15.26 -6.87 -7.55
N LEU A 146 -14.73 -6.85 -6.32
CA LEU A 146 -14.81 -7.98 -5.41
C LEU A 146 -16.25 -8.29 -5.01
N GLN A 147 -17.13 -7.30 -4.91
CA GLN A 147 -18.54 -7.49 -4.60
C GLN A 147 -19.24 -8.25 -5.72
N ALA A 148 -19.07 -7.81 -6.97
CA ALA A 148 -19.66 -8.48 -8.13
C ALA A 148 -19.10 -9.91 -8.30
N LEU A 149 -17.78 -10.07 -8.13
CA LEU A 149 -17.13 -11.38 -8.12
C LEU A 149 -17.71 -12.28 -7.02
N TRP A 150 -17.86 -11.75 -5.81
CA TRP A 150 -18.34 -12.50 -4.65
C TRP A 150 -19.79 -12.95 -4.80
N GLN A 151 -20.67 -12.11 -5.34
CA GLN A 151 -22.05 -12.47 -5.65
C GLN A 151 -22.08 -13.66 -6.62
N HIS A 152 -21.35 -13.60 -7.73
CA HIS A 152 -21.25 -14.69 -8.70
C HIS A 152 -20.68 -15.98 -8.08
N VAL A 153 -19.68 -15.86 -7.21
CA VAL A 153 -19.09 -16.99 -6.49
C VAL A 153 -20.13 -17.70 -5.62
N LEU A 154 -20.89 -16.94 -4.82
CA LEU A 154 -21.92 -17.50 -3.95
C LEU A 154 -23.02 -18.17 -4.76
N GLU A 155 -23.51 -17.51 -5.81
CA GLU A 155 -24.52 -18.08 -6.70
C GLU A 155 -24.04 -19.39 -7.33
N THR A 156 -22.80 -19.44 -7.79
CA THR A 156 -22.19 -20.62 -8.40
C THR A 156 -22.07 -21.78 -7.40
N ILE A 157 -21.58 -21.52 -6.19
CA ILE A 157 -21.41 -22.55 -5.15
C ILE A 157 -22.79 -23.02 -4.66
N THR A 158 -23.73 -22.10 -4.42
CA THR A 158 -25.11 -22.42 -4.04
C THR A 158 -25.81 -23.25 -5.09
N LYS A 159 -25.63 -22.96 -6.38
CA LYS A 159 -26.16 -23.79 -7.47
C LYS A 159 -25.55 -25.20 -7.48
N ALA A 160 -24.26 -25.33 -7.14
CA ALA A 160 -23.57 -26.61 -7.13
C ALA A 160 -23.88 -27.47 -5.89
N ARG A 161 -24.16 -26.86 -4.73
CA ARG A 161 -24.30 -27.54 -3.44
C ARG A 161 -25.69 -27.49 -2.81
N GLY A 162 -26.54 -26.57 -3.24
CA GLY A 162 -27.83 -26.26 -2.62
C GLY A 162 -27.70 -25.22 -1.50
N GLU A 163 -28.70 -24.35 -1.39
CA GLU A 163 -28.73 -23.21 -0.46
C GLU A 163 -28.59 -23.63 1.00
N THR A 164 -29.41 -24.60 1.45
CA THR A 164 -29.38 -25.09 2.84
C THR A 164 -28.02 -25.65 3.24
N VAL A 165 -27.28 -26.27 2.30
CA VAL A 165 -25.94 -26.80 2.56
C VAL A 165 -24.96 -25.65 2.73
N VAL A 166 -25.00 -24.65 1.84
CA VAL A 166 -24.10 -23.49 1.89
C VAL A 166 -24.33 -22.64 3.14
N GLU A 167 -25.58 -22.43 3.55
CA GLU A 167 -25.93 -21.69 4.77
C GLU A 167 -25.44 -22.37 6.04
N ALA A 168 -25.26 -23.70 6.02
CA ALA A 168 -24.75 -24.49 7.13
C ALA A 168 -23.21 -24.53 7.20
N LEU A 169 -22.48 -24.06 6.18
CA LEU A 169 -21.02 -24.08 6.13
C LEU A 169 -20.41 -22.80 6.68
N SER A 170 -19.41 -22.94 7.55
CA SER A 170 -18.51 -21.85 7.93
C SER A 170 -17.52 -21.57 6.80
N PHE A 171 -17.19 -20.28 6.60
CA PHE A 171 -16.38 -19.86 5.46
C PHE A 171 -14.98 -19.45 5.90
N HIS A 172 -13.99 -19.91 5.14
CA HIS A 172 -12.63 -19.39 5.18
C HIS A 172 -12.23 -18.92 3.79
N VAL A 173 -12.15 -17.60 3.63
CA VAL A 173 -11.76 -16.95 2.39
C VAL A 173 -10.27 -16.65 2.43
N VAL A 174 -9.58 -16.99 1.35
CA VAL A 174 -8.16 -16.73 1.16
C VAL A 174 -8.00 -15.87 -0.08
N ILE A 175 -7.56 -14.62 0.10
CA ILE A 175 -7.25 -13.72 -1.03
C ILE A 175 -5.75 -13.72 -1.26
N THR A 176 -5.30 -13.91 -2.50
CA THR A 176 -3.87 -13.84 -2.80
C THR A 176 -3.40 -12.40 -2.99
N VAL A 177 -2.17 -12.13 -2.55
CA VAL A 177 -1.52 -10.82 -2.69
C VAL A 177 -0.08 -10.99 -3.15
N PRO A 178 0.49 -10.04 -3.90
CA PRO A 178 1.90 -10.09 -4.28
C PRO A 178 2.81 -10.13 -3.06
N ALA A 179 3.89 -10.93 -3.14
CA ALA A 179 4.80 -11.10 -2.01
C ALA A 179 5.49 -9.78 -1.60
N ILE A 180 5.71 -8.89 -2.56
CA ILE A 180 6.38 -7.59 -2.36
C ILE A 180 5.51 -6.56 -1.63
N TRP A 181 4.20 -6.78 -1.54
CA TRP A 181 3.28 -5.79 -0.99
C TRP A 181 3.58 -5.46 0.48
N LYS A 182 3.72 -4.16 0.75
CA LYS A 182 3.87 -3.60 2.09
C LYS A 182 2.56 -3.71 2.89
N GLY A 183 2.66 -3.57 4.21
CA GLY A 183 1.53 -3.77 5.12
C GLY A 183 0.31 -2.90 4.81
N TYR A 184 0.50 -1.67 4.34
CA TYR A 184 -0.62 -0.77 4.02
C TYR A 184 -1.47 -1.29 2.84
N ALA A 185 -0.86 -1.93 1.84
CA ALA A 185 -1.59 -2.46 0.68
C ALA A 185 -2.45 -3.67 1.07
N ARG A 186 -1.94 -4.50 2.00
CA ARG A 186 -2.72 -5.63 2.57
C ARG A 186 -3.89 -5.15 3.42
N GLN A 187 -3.70 -4.07 4.20
CA GLN A 187 -4.78 -3.45 4.95
C GLN A 187 -5.85 -2.86 4.02
N ALA A 188 -5.45 -2.20 2.93
CA ALA A 188 -6.38 -1.68 1.94
C ALA A 188 -7.17 -2.80 1.23
N MET A 189 -6.52 -3.95 0.96
CA MET A 189 -7.21 -5.14 0.45
C MET A 189 -8.21 -5.72 1.46
N GLU A 190 -7.86 -5.76 2.75
CA GLU A 190 -8.76 -6.21 3.81
C GLU A 190 -9.98 -5.30 3.93
N GLU A 191 -9.78 -3.99 3.82
CA GLU A 191 -10.86 -3.00 3.79
C GLU A 191 -11.76 -3.17 2.56
N ALA A 192 -11.18 -3.38 1.38
CA ALA A 192 -11.94 -3.64 0.16
C ALA A 192 -12.76 -4.93 0.27
N ALA A 193 -12.19 -6.02 0.81
CA ALA A 193 -12.90 -7.28 1.03
C ALA A 193 -14.06 -7.13 2.03
N LYS A 194 -13.88 -6.35 3.10
CA LYS A 194 -14.96 -6.00 4.03
C LYS A 194 -16.06 -5.23 3.33
N LYS A 195 -15.70 -4.19 2.58
CA LYS A 195 -16.66 -3.34 1.84
C LYS A 195 -17.42 -4.11 0.75
N ALA A 196 -16.79 -5.13 0.17
CA ALA A 196 -17.41 -6.03 -0.81
C ALA A 196 -18.43 -7.01 -0.22
N GLY A 197 -18.62 -7.05 1.11
CA GLY A 197 -19.53 -7.98 1.78
C GLY A 197 -19.00 -9.41 1.92
N ILE A 198 -17.70 -9.63 1.70
CA ILE A 198 -17.08 -10.96 1.86
C ILE A 198 -17.15 -11.42 3.32
N LEU A 199 -17.01 -10.46 4.26
CA LEU A 199 -17.01 -10.71 5.70
C LEU A 199 -18.36 -10.47 6.37
N ASP A 200 -19.43 -10.33 5.60
CA ASP A 200 -20.78 -10.17 6.14
C ASP A 200 -21.20 -11.40 6.95
N TRP A 201 -22.10 -11.16 7.90
CA TRP A 201 -22.58 -12.19 8.81
C TRP A 201 -23.31 -13.31 8.05
N ARG A 202 -23.11 -14.56 8.48
CA ARG A 202 -23.76 -15.76 7.93
C ARG A 202 -24.35 -16.64 9.03
N PRO A 203 -25.39 -17.44 8.74
CA PRO A 203 -26.02 -18.33 9.72
C PRO A 203 -25.04 -19.30 10.40
N ALA A 204 -24.10 -19.89 9.64
CA ALA A 204 -23.07 -20.79 10.14
C ALA A 204 -21.89 -20.11 10.87
N GLY A 205 -21.96 -18.79 11.10
CA GLY A 205 -20.97 -18.05 11.87
C GLY A 205 -20.11 -17.09 11.04
N THR A 206 -19.05 -16.57 11.69
CA THR A 206 -18.19 -15.53 11.11
C THR A 206 -17.30 -16.08 10.00
N THR A 207 -17.31 -15.43 8.83
CA THR A 207 -16.34 -15.69 7.77
C THR A 207 -14.93 -15.28 8.23
N THR A 208 -13.96 -16.18 8.08
CA THR A 208 -12.55 -15.87 8.32
C THR A 208 -11.87 -15.44 7.01
N LEU A 209 -11.00 -14.43 7.08
CA LEU A 209 -10.19 -13.97 5.96
C LEU A 209 -8.72 -14.12 6.28
N SER A 210 -7.96 -14.66 5.32
CA SER A 210 -6.50 -14.70 5.36
C SER A 210 -5.92 -14.29 4.01
N PHE A 211 -4.66 -13.87 4.03
CA PHE A 211 -3.92 -13.55 2.81
C PHE A 211 -2.85 -14.60 2.54
N ALA A 212 -2.70 -14.97 1.27
CA ALA A 212 -1.63 -15.85 0.81
C ALA A 212 -0.72 -15.09 -0.16
N PRO A 213 0.61 -15.17 -0.01
CA PRO A 213 1.51 -14.72 -1.07
C PRO A 213 1.22 -15.51 -2.35
N GLU A 214 1.01 -14.82 -3.47
CA GLU A 214 0.77 -15.41 -4.79
C GLU A 214 1.76 -16.55 -5.14
N PRO A 215 3.09 -16.34 -5.02
CA PRO A 215 4.05 -17.40 -5.37
C PRO A 215 4.05 -18.58 -4.36
N GLU A 216 3.66 -18.37 -3.10
CA GLU A 216 3.46 -19.48 -2.13
C GLU A 216 2.24 -20.32 -2.52
N ALA A 217 1.12 -19.66 -2.86
CA ALA A 217 -0.08 -20.33 -3.33
C ALA A 217 0.21 -21.15 -4.59
N ALA A 218 0.90 -20.56 -5.57
CA ALA A 218 1.33 -21.28 -6.77
C ALA A 218 2.17 -22.53 -6.45
N ALA A 219 3.10 -22.45 -5.50
CA ALA A 219 3.92 -23.58 -5.07
C ALA A 219 3.07 -24.72 -4.48
N LEU A 220 2.13 -24.38 -3.59
CA LEU A 220 1.22 -25.36 -2.97
C LEU A 220 0.41 -26.13 -4.01
N ALA A 221 -0.11 -25.46 -5.03
CA ALA A 221 -0.87 -26.12 -6.09
C ALA A 221 0.02 -26.96 -7.01
N THR A 222 1.14 -26.40 -7.48
CA THR A 222 1.95 -27.07 -8.51
C THR A 222 2.75 -28.24 -7.97
N LEU A 223 3.36 -28.11 -6.79
CA LEU A 223 4.16 -29.18 -6.21
C LEU A 223 3.31 -30.33 -5.68
N SER A 224 2.08 -30.05 -5.20
CA SER A 224 1.14 -31.12 -4.85
C SER A 224 0.69 -31.94 -6.07
N GLU A 225 0.58 -31.31 -7.24
CA GLU A 225 0.24 -32.00 -8.50
C GLU A 225 1.36 -32.87 -9.07
N GLN A 226 2.62 -32.55 -8.79
CA GLN A 226 3.76 -33.35 -9.26
C GLN A 226 3.81 -34.75 -8.61
N GLY A 227 3.16 -34.93 -7.46
CA GLY A 227 3.06 -36.21 -6.79
C GLY A 227 4.42 -36.86 -6.52
N GLU A 228 4.62 -38.10 -6.98
CA GLU A 228 5.85 -38.88 -6.74
C GLU A 228 7.07 -38.42 -7.55
N GLY A 229 6.92 -37.45 -8.46
CA GLY A 229 8.02 -36.91 -9.27
C GLY A 229 9.01 -36.05 -8.49
N VAL A 230 8.65 -35.63 -7.28
CA VAL A 230 9.45 -34.75 -6.42
C VAL A 230 10.36 -35.57 -5.51
N LYS A 231 11.65 -35.21 -5.40
CA LYS A 231 12.61 -35.87 -4.51
C LYS A 231 13.02 -34.98 -3.35
N GLU A 232 13.39 -35.61 -2.24
CA GLU A 232 14.00 -34.90 -1.12
C GLU A 232 15.33 -34.27 -1.54
N GLY A 233 15.53 -33.00 -1.22
CA GLY A 233 16.67 -32.20 -1.64
C GLY A 233 16.45 -31.43 -2.94
N ASP A 234 15.41 -31.72 -3.72
CA ASP A 234 15.10 -30.94 -4.92
C ASP A 234 14.83 -29.48 -4.56
N VAL A 235 15.25 -28.56 -5.43
CA VAL A 235 14.98 -27.13 -5.30
C VAL A 235 14.26 -26.63 -6.53
N TYR A 236 13.05 -26.11 -6.35
CA TYR A 236 12.23 -25.58 -7.42
C TYR A 236 12.10 -24.07 -7.31
N VAL A 237 12.30 -23.36 -8.43
CA VAL A 237 11.90 -21.96 -8.58
C VAL A 237 10.48 -21.93 -9.16
N ILE A 238 9.54 -21.35 -8.46
CA ILE A 238 8.20 -21.08 -8.98
C ILE A 238 8.25 -19.70 -9.62
N CYS A 239 7.99 -19.64 -10.93
CA CYS A 239 7.94 -18.43 -11.72
C CYS A 239 6.49 -18.09 -12.03
N ASP A 240 5.91 -17.22 -11.21
CA ASP A 240 4.57 -16.67 -11.43
C ASP A 240 4.64 -15.51 -12.40
N ALA A 241 4.59 -15.84 -13.69
CA ALA A 241 4.54 -14.88 -14.77
C ALA A 241 3.08 -14.49 -15.05
N GLY A 242 2.65 -13.40 -14.43
CA GLY A 242 1.30 -12.86 -14.52
C GLY A 242 1.09 -11.89 -15.68
N GLY A 243 -0.03 -11.17 -15.63
CA GLY A 243 -0.34 -10.14 -16.62
C GLY A 243 0.40 -8.82 -16.38
N GLY A 244 0.64 -8.45 -15.12
CA GLY A 244 1.32 -7.20 -14.76
C GLY A 244 2.67 -7.41 -14.07
N THR A 245 2.79 -8.43 -13.21
CA THR A 245 4.00 -8.75 -12.46
C THR A 245 4.53 -10.14 -12.82
N VAL A 246 5.81 -10.33 -12.56
CA VAL A 246 6.46 -11.64 -12.48
C VAL A 246 7.04 -11.76 -11.08
N ASP A 247 6.63 -12.79 -10.35
CA ASP A 247 7.08 -13.06 -8.98
C ASP A 247 7.74 -14.45 -8.91
N LEU A 248 8.93 -14.50 -8.33
CA LEU A 248 9.75 -15.70 -8.18
C LEU A 248 9.88 -16.08 -6.70
N ILE A 249 9.73 -17.37 -6.41
CA ILE A 249 10.08 -17.93 -5.10
C ILE A 249 10.77 -19.27 -5.28
N SER A 250 11.65 -19.61 -4.35
CA SER A 250 12.39 -20.88 -4.39
C SER A 250 12.04 -21.74 -3.18
N TYR A 251 11.70 -23.00 -3.41
CA TYR A 251 11.40 -23.97 -2.37
C TYR A 251 12.32 -25.18 -2.47
N LYS A 252 12.87 -25.58 -1.32
CA LYS A 252 13.58 -26.85 -1.16
C LYS A 252 12.66 -27.88 -0.54
N ILE A 253 12.65 -29.07 -1.12
CA ILE A 253 11.84 -30.20 -0.65
C ILE A 253 12.59 -30.90 0.47
N THR A 254 11.98 -30.98 1.65
CA THR A 254 12.54 -31.61 2.85
C THR A 254 11.94 -32.98 3.12
N LYS A 255 10.74 -33.25 2.59
CA LYS A 255 10.07 -34.56 2.65
C LYS A 255 9.11 -34.69 1.47
N THR A 256 8.84 -35.91 1.03
CA THR A 256 7.97 -36.17 -0.12
C THR A 256 6.59 -36.75 0.24
N LYS A 257 6.42 -37.32 1.44
CA LYS A 257 5.15 -37.91 1.90
C LYS A 257 4.85 -37.60 3.39
N PRO A 258 3.93 -36.66 3.69
CA PRO A 258 3.44 -35.61 2.79
C PRO A 258 4.59 -34.71 2.33
N ILE A 259 4.38 -33.95 1.24
CA ILE A 259 5.39 -33.02 0.74
C ILE A 259 5.61 -31.93 1.79
N ALA A 260 6.84 -31.79 2.25
CA ALA A 260 7.26 -30.72 3.14
C ALA A 260 8.27 -29.86 2.38
N MET A 261 8.08 -28.55 2.42
CA MET A 261 8.96 -27.61 1.75
C MET A 261 9.34 -26.42 2.63
N GLU A 262 10.58 -25.99 2.48
CA GLU A 262 11.10 -24.77 3.08
C GLU A 262 11.47 -23.77 2.00
N GLU A 263 11.22 -22.49 2.27
CA GLU A 263 11.68 -21.42 1.39
C GLU A 263 13.22 -21.43 1.37
N ALA A 264 13.79 -21.64 0.19
CA ALA A 264 15.22 -21.83 -0.01
C ALA A 264 15.98 -20.50 0.10
N VAL A 265 15.49 -19.48 -0.60
CA VAL A 265 16.03 -18.12 -0.60
C VAL A 265 14.90 -17.11 -0.77
N LEU A 266 15.14 -15.87 -0.35
CA LEU A 266 14.15 -14.80 -0.46
C LEU A 266 13.75 -14.60 -1.93
N GLY A 267 12.44 -14.62 -2.19
CA GLY A 267 11.88 -14.38 -3.52
C GLY A 267 12.26 -13.03 -4.12
N THR A 268 12.13 -12.94 -5.44
CA THR A 268 12.33 -11.72 -6.24
C THR A 268 11.10 -11.49 -7.10
N GLY A 269 10.98 -10.29 -7.67
CA GLY A 269 9.91 -10.00 -8.60
C GLY A 269 10.18 -8.72 -9.36
N GLY A 270 9.48 -8.56 -10.46
CA GLY A 270 9.57 -7.39 -11.31
C GLY A 270 8.28 -7.15 -12.05
N LEU A 271 8.13 -5.94 -12.57
CA LEU A 271 6.96 -5.54 -13.32
C LEU A 271 7.24 -5.77 -14.81
N CYS A 272 7.27 -7.04 -15.20
CA CYS A 272 7.50 -7.49 -16.57
C CYS A 272 6.47 -8.56 -16.97
N GLY A 273 5.19 -8.29 -16.68
CA GLY A 273 4.09 -9.18 -17.03
C GLY A 273 3.69 -9.15 -18.52
N GLY A 274 2.72 -9.98 -18.88
CA GLY A 274 2.26 -10.13 -20.27
C GLY A 274 1.70 -8.87 -20.94
N ILE A 275 1.41 -7.81 -20.20
CA ILE A 275 0.85 -6.57 -20.76
C ILE A 275 1.88 -5.66 -21.42
N PHE A 276 3.14 -5.69 -20.97
CA PHE A 276 4.21 -4.97 -21.66
C PHE A 276 4.43 -5.53 -23.07
N ILE A 277 4.11 -6.82 -23.27
CA ILE A 277 4.07 -7.46 -24.58
C ILE A 277 2.89 -6.93 -25.41
N ASP A 278 1.73 -6.68 -24.78
CA ASP A 278 0.57 -6.09 -25.45
C ASP A 278 0.85 -4.66 -25.89
N GLU A 279 1.48 -3.84 -25.04
CA GLU A 279 1.88 -2.47 -25.36
C GLU A 279 2.91 -2.44 -26.50
N ALA A 280 3.91 -3.32 -26.45
CA ALA A 280 4.91 -3.45 -27.52
C ALA A 280 4.24 -3.86 -28.86
N PHE A 281 3.30 -4.81 -28.82
CA PHE A 281 2.55 -5.21 -30.00
C PHE A 281 1.63 -4.10 -30.53
N GLU A 282 0.97 -3.37 -29.64
CA GLU A 282 0.15 -2.22 -30.01
C GLU A 282 1.00 -1.14 -30.68
N ALA A 283 2.20 -0.86 -30.16
CA ALA A 283 3.15 0.07 -30.76
C ALA A 283 3.59 -0.36 -32.17
N ILE A 284 3.81 -1.67 -32.38
CA ILE A 284 4.09 -2.23 -33.71
C ILE A 284 2.90 -1.98 -34.66
N CYS A 285 1.66 -2.20 -34.20
CA CYS A 285 0.45 -1.95 -34.99
C CYS A 285 0.24 -0.46 -35.29
N LYS A 286 0.38 0.41 -34.29
CA LYS A 286 0.33 1.88 -34.41
C LYS A 286 1.35 2.37 -35.45
N LYS A 287 2.60 1.93 -35.35
CA LYS A 287 3.66 2.26 -36.31
C LYS A 287 3.31 1.78 -37.72
N ARG A 288 2.74 0.57 -37.84
CA ARG A 288 2.40 -0.01 -39.13
C ARG A 288 1.20 0.66 -39.80
N LEU A 289 0.16 0.99 -39.05
CA LEU A 289 -1.10 1.52 -39.58
C LEU A 289 -1.09 3.06 -39.66
N GLY A 290 -0.27 3.72 -38.85
CA GLY A 290 -0.16 5.18 -38.81
C GLY A 290 -1.52 5.83 -38.53
N THR A 291 -1.91 6.80 -39.34
CA THR A 291 -3.19 7.53 -39.19
C THR A 291 -4.42 6.63 -39.28
N LYS A 292 -4.31 5.42 -39.85
CA LYS A 292 -5.42 4.45 -39.88
C LYS A 292 -5.72 3.91 -38.47
N TRP A 293 -4.72 3.73 -37.61
CA TRP A 293 -4.92 3.28 -36.23
C TRP A 293 -5.77 4.27 -35.45
N ASN A 294 -5.43 5.56 -35.54
CA ASN A 294 -6.13 6.63 -34.82
C ASN A 294 -7.59 6.84 -35.27
N ARG A 295 -8.01 6.19 -36.37
CA ARG A 295 -9.39 6.21 -36.88
C ARG A 295 -10.20 5.01 -36.45
N LEU A 296 -9.55 3.99 -35.89
CA LEU A 296 -10.24 2.81 -35.40
C LEU A 296 -11.12 3.21 -34.21
N SER A 297 -12.32 2.66 -34.20
CA SER A 297 -13.18 2.69 -33.02
C SER A 297 -12.56 1.85 -31.91
N ARG A 298 -13.04 2.04 -30.68
CA ARG A 298 -12.65 1.18 -29.54
C ARG A 298 -12.92 -0.29 -29.83
N VAL A 299 -14.02 -0.59 -30.53
CA VAL A 299 -14.37 -1.94 -30.98
C VAL A 299 -13.32 -2.49 -31.95
N GLY A 300 -12.90 -1.70 -32.94
CA GLY A 300 -11.86 -2.13 -33.89
C GLY A 300 -10.51 -2.38 -33.22
N ILE A 301 -10.10 -1.51 -32.29
CA ILE A 301 -8.87 -1.73 -31.49
C ILE A 301 -9.02 -3.00 -30.63
N ARG A 302 -10.19 -3.24 -30.04
CA ARG A 302 -10.47 -4.44 -29.24
C ARG A 302 -10.47 -5.72 -30.09
N GLU A 303 -10.98 -5.69 -31.32
CA GLU A 303 -10.91 -6.83 -32.26
C GLU A 303 -9.46 -7.21 -32.54
N ILE A 304 -8.58 -6.21 -32.75
CA ILE A 304 -7.13 -6.44 -32.94
C ILE A 304 -6.48 -6.98 -31.66
N MET A 305 -6.60 -6.24 -30.54
CA MET A 305 -5.82 -6.50 -29.33
C MET A 305 -6.33 -7.69 -28.50
N LYS A 306 -7.66 -7.82 -28.32
CA LYS A 306 -8.24 -8.97 -27.60
C LYS A 306 -8.49 -10.15 -28.54
N GLY A 307 -9.11 -9.91 -29.69
CA GLY A 307 -9.52 -10.98 -30.62
C GLY A 307 -8.34 -11.66 -31.30
N GLU A 308 -7.63 -10.92 -32.15
CA GLU A 308 -6.56 -11.49 -32.98
C GLU A 308 -5.25 -11.70 -32.23
N TRP A 309 -4.92 -10.81 -31.28
CA TRP A 309 -3.67 -10.84 -30.54
C TRP A 309 -3.74 -11.74 -29.28
N GLU A 310 -4.47 -11.35 -28.23
CA GLU A 310 -4.51 -12.09 -26.95
C GLU A 310 -5.04 -13.53 -27.14
N PHE A 311 -6.21 -13.71 -27.77
CA PHE A 311 -6.80 -15.04 -28.00
C PHE A 311 -6.22 -15.78 -29.22
N GLY A 312 -5.36 -15.13 -30.02
CA GLY A 312 -4.81 -15.67 -31.25
C GLY A 312 -3.29 -15.80 -31.21
N ILE A 313 -2.59 -14.78 -31.72
CA ILE A 313 -1.15 -14.83 -31.97
C ILE A 313 -0.36 -15.01 -30.66
N LYS A 314 -0.61 -14.18 -29.63
CA LYS A 314 0.18 -14.14 -28.40
C LYS A 314 0.16 -15.46 -27.65
N SER A 315 -1.02 -16.03 -27.44
CA SER A 315 -1.20 -17.28 -26.69
C SER A 315 -0.66 -18.54 -27.39
N ARG A 316 -0.39 -18.46 -28.70
CA ARG A 316 0.06 -19.60 -29.54
C ARG A 316 1.44 -19.42 -30.12
N PHE A 317 2.09 -18.29 -29.86
CA PHE A 317 3.40 -17.98 -30.42
C PHE A 317 4.46 -18.93 -29.85
N LYS A 318 5.31 -19.46 -30.74
CA LYS A 318 6.44 -20.34 -30.43
C LYS A 318 7.65 -19.91 -31.27
N PRO A 319 8.86 -19.89 -30.70
CA PRO A 319 10.07 -19.59 -31.45
C PRO A 319 10.45 -20.77 -32.37
N GLY A 320 11.29 -20.48 -33.36
CA GLY A 320 11.94 -21.46 -34.23
C GLY A 320 11.21 -21.75 -35.54
N ASN A 321 10.26 -20.91 -35.98
CA ASN A 321 9.58 -21.10 -37.27
C ASN A 321 9.60 -19.84 -38.15
N SER A 322 10.77 -19.60 -38.76
CA SER A 322 11.05 -18.40 -39.56
C SER A 322 10.20 -18.28 -40.82
N ASN A 323 9.63 -19.40 -41.27
CA ASN A 323 8.81 -19.49 -42.48
C ASN A 323 7.31 -19.28 -42.20
N LYS A 324 6.89 -19.31 -40.93
CA LYS A 324 5.50 -19.10 -40.55
C LYS A 324 5.14 -17.62 -40.62
N GLU A 325 4.04 -17.33 -41.31
CA GLU A 325 3.39 -16.02 -41.24
C GLU A 325 2.31 -16.04 -40.16
N TYR A 326 2.29 -14.98 -39.36
CA TYR A 326 1.26 -14.70 -38.36
C TYR A 326 0.33 -13.66 -38.94
N ILE A 327 -0.87 -14.09 -39.30
CA ILE A 327 -1.84 -13.27 -40.03
C ILE A 327 -2.78 -12.63 -39.02
N LEU A 328 -2.81 -11.30 -38.99
CA LEU A 328 -3.74 -10.52 -38.17
C LEU A 328 -4.79 -9.89 -39.07
N LYS A 329 -6.07 -10.18 -38.82
CA LYS A 329 -7.18 -9.57 -39.55
C LYS A 329 -7.42 -8.14 -39.07
N LEU A 330 -7.54 -7.20 -40.01
CA LEU A 330 -7.88 -5.82 -39.68
C LEU A 330 -9.40 -5.59 -39.73
N PRO A 331 -9.95 -4.78 -38.81
CA PRO A 331 -11.34 -4.35 -38.87
C PRO A 331 -11.63 -3.63 -40.19
N LEU A 332 -12.84 -3.81 -40.74
CA LEU A 332 -13.23 -3.21 -42.02
C LEU A 332 -13.14 -1.67 -42.02
N GLU A 333 -13.34 -1.05 -40.87
CA GLU A 333 -13.20 0.40 -40.69
C GLU A 333 -11.79 0.94 -40.99
N THR A 334 -10.75 0.10 -40.94
CA THR A 334 -9.36 0.44 -41.32
C THR A 334 -9.25 0.96 -42.76
N PHE A 335 -10.18 0.57 -43.64
CA PHE A 335 -10.15 0.84 -45.07
C PHE A 335 -11.20 1.85 -45.56
N LYS A 336 -11.99 2.43 -44.64
CA LYS A 336 -13.00 3.45 -44.99
C LYS A 336 -12.32 4.77 -45.36
N SER A 337 -12.68 5.35 -46.52
CA SER A 337 -12.20 6.66 -46.99
C SER A 337 -13.08 7.81 -46.48
N ARG A 338 -12.49 8.99 -46.23
CA ARG A 338 -13.23 10.19 -45.82
C ARG A 338 -13.77 10.90 -47.07
N GLY A 339 -15.01 10.60 -47.45
CA GLY A 339 -15.73 11.33 -48.50
C GLY A 339 -17.13 11.73 -48.05
N ARG A 340 -17.46 13.02 -48.11
CA ARG A 340 -18.86 13.49 -48.13
C ARG A 340 -19.44 13.09 -49.48
N GLY A 341 -20.33 12.11 -49.51
CA GLY A 341 -21.02 11.64 -50.71
C GLY A 341 -20.89 10.14 -50.92
N GLU A 342 -22.01 9.50 -51.27
CA GLU A 342 -22.29 8.05 -51.36
C GLU A 342 -21.48 7.26 -52.41
N SER A 343 -20.25 7.67 -52.72
CA SER A 343 -19.34 6.91 -53.57
C SER A 343 -17.92 6.90 -53.00
N SER A 344 -17.77 6.41 -51.76
CA SER A 344 -16.46 6.21 -51.16
C SER A 344 -15.83 4.92 -51.71
N ARG A 345 -14.89 5.05 -52.66
CA ARG A 345 -14.00 3.94 -53.04
C ARG A 345 -13.18 3.56 -51.80
N ALA A 346 -13.30 2.30 -51.34
CA ALA A 346 -12.44 1.75 -50.30
C ALA A 346 -10.98 2.01 -50.68
N SER A 347 -10.15 2.43 -49.71
CA SER A 347 -8.71 2.41 -49.95
C SER A 347 -8.31 0.96 -50.29
N GLY A 348 -7.36 0.76 -51.21
CA GLY A 348 -6.85 -0.58 -51.52
C GLY A 348 -6.59 -1.37 -50.23
N LEU A 349 -7.08 -2.62 -50.21
CA LEU A 349 -6.93 -3.53 -49.06
C LEU A 349 -5.47 -3.95 -48.84
N ASP A 350 -4.63 -3.70 -49.84
CA ASP A 350 -3.21 -4.04 -49.86
C ASP A 350 -2.34 -2.80 -49.60
N ASP A 351 -1.29 -2.99 -48.83
CA ASP A 351 -0.21 -2.02 -48.67
C ASP A 351 1.10 -2.81 -48.50
N VAL A 352 1.84 -2.93 -49.61
CA VAL A 352 3.15 -3.59 -49.67
C VAL A 352 4.32 -2.59 -49.64
N SER A 353 4.04 -1.30 -49.44
CA SER A 353 5.07 -0.25 -49.44
C SER A 353 6.06 -0.37 -48.27
N ARG A 354 5.65 -1.04 -47.20
CA ARG A 354 6.43 -1.23 -45.97
C ARG A 354 6.05 -2.55 -45.28
N LYS A 355 7.01 -3.12 -44.55
CA LYS A 355 6.83 -4.33 -43.74
C LYS A 355 6.32 -3.97 -42.34
N PRO A 356 5.57 -4.86 -41.66
CA PRO A 356 4.94 -6.09 -42.18
C PRO A 356 3.97 -5.79 -43.34
N PHE A 357 3.82 -6.68 -44.33
CA PHE A 357 2.96 -6.37 -45.47
C PHE A 357 1.48 -6.45 -45.10
N ILE A 358 0.65 -5.60 -45.73
CA ILE A 358 -0.81 -5.74 -45.66
C ILE A 358 -1.29 -6.31 -46.99
N LYS A 359 -2.02 -7.42 -46.95
CA LYS A 359 -2.62 -8.07 -48.11
C LYS A 359 -4.03 -8.54 -47.75
N ASP A 360 -5.00 -8.35 -48.64
CA ASP A 360 -6.40 -8.73 -48.47
C ASP A 360 -6.98 -8.27 -47.12
N GLY A 361 -6.59 -7.06 -46.69
CA GLY A 361 -7.04 -6.47 -45.43
C GLY A 361 -6.45 -7.12 -44.16
N ARG A 362 -5.33 -7.84 -44.27
CA ARG A 362 -4.67 -8.52 -43.16
C ARG A 362 -3.22 -8.11 -43.05
N ILE A 363 -2.69 -7.96 -41.83
CA ILE A 363 -1.26 -7.76 -41.61
C ILE A 363 -0.58 -9.13 -41.58
N HIS A 364 0.45 -9.31 -42.40
CA HIS A 364 1.29 -10.50 -42.44
C HIS A 364 2.56 -10.26 -41.62
N PHE A 365 2.52 -10.67 -40.35
CA PHE A 365 3.69 -10.64 -39.49
C PHE A 365 4.60 -11.85 -39.76
N LYS A 366 5.91 -11.60 -39.70
CA LYS A 366 6.92 -12.66 -39.62
C LYS A 366 7.21 -12.94 -38.16
N GLU A 367 7.81 -14.08 -37.88
CA GLU A 367 8.31 -14.41 -36.55
C GLU A 367 9.07 -13.25 -35.90
N SER A 368 10.07 -12.69 -36.60
CA SER A 368 10.87 -11.57 -36.08
C SER A 368 10.06 -10.32 -35.71
N HIS A 369 8.89 -10.10 -36.35
CA HIS A 369 8.04 -8.97 -35.97
C HIS A 369 7.27 -9.25 -34.68
N VAL A 370 6.81 -10.49 -34.50
CA VAL A 370 6.05 -10.91 -33.30
C VAL A 370 7.01 -11.05 -32.12
N GLU A 371 8.16 -11.68 -32.33
CA GLU A 371 9.22 -11.89 -31.34
C GLU A 371 9.68 -10.60 -30.67
N ASN A 372 9.84 -9.52 -31.44
CA ASN A 372 10.20 -8.20 -30.92
C ASN A 372 9.26 -7.68 -29.82
N ALA A 373 8.00 -8.11 -29.79
CA ALA A 373 7.06 -7.72 -28.73
C ALA A 373 7.37 -8.43 -27.40
N PHE A 374 8.04 -9.59 -27.43
CA PHE A 374 8.34 -10.41 -26.26
C PHE A 374 9.76 -10.17 -25.72
N THR A 375 10.70 -9.75 -26.56
CA THR A 375 12.15 -9.76 -26.27
C THR A 375 12.51 -9.05 -24.96
N GLU A 376 12.05 -7.82 -24.76
CA GLU A 376 12.39 -7.01 -23.58
C GLU A 376 11.84 -7.65 -22.30
N VAL A 377 10.56 -8.01 -22.32
CA VAL A 377 9.87 -8.63 -21.18
C VAL A 377 10.55 -9.94 -20.77
N PHE A 378 10.94 -10.76 -21.74
CA PHE A 378 11.52 -12.07 -21.46
C PHE A 378 12.97 -11.98 -21.02
N SER A 379 13.70 -10.97 -21.50
CA SER A 379 15.03 -10.65 -20.97
C SER A 379 14.94 -10.29 -19.49
N SER A 380 13.98 -9.44 -19.11
CA SER A 380 13.73 -9.09 -17.70
C SER A 380 13.34 -10.31 -16.86
N ILE A 381 12.54 -11.24 -17.40
CA ILE A 381 12.19 -12.49 -16.70
C ILE A 381 13.43 -13.38 -16.50
N ALA A 382 14.28 -13.52 -17.53
CA ALA A 382 15.52 -14.29 -17.43
C ALA A 382 16.47 -13.69 -16.40
N GLU A 383 16.63 -12.36 -16.37
CA GLU A 383 17.44 -11.66 -15.35
C GLU A 383 16.95 -11.91 -13.92
N LEU A 384 15.62 -11.92 -13.71
CA LEU A 384 15.04 -12.27 -12.40
C LEU A 384 15.35 -13.73 -12.03
N ILE A 385 15.21 -14.66 -12.99
CA ILE A 385 15.52 -16.07 -12.78
C ILE A 385 17.00 -16.23 -12.44
N ASP A 386 17.91 -15.64 -13.22
CA ASP A 386 19.35 -15.69 -12.99
C ASP A 386 19.73 -15.15 -11.60
N SER A 387 19.12 -14.04 -11.19
CA SER A 387 19.30 -13.50 -9.84
C SER A 387 18.84 -14.49 -8.76
N GLN A 388 17.73 -15.18 -8.98
CA GLN A 388 17.21 -16.18 -8.06
C GLN A 388 18.10 -17.43 -8.00
N LEU A 389 18.62 -17.88 -9.15
CA LEU A 389 19.58 -18.99 -9.23
C LEU A 389 20.89 -18.65 -8.51
N ALA A 390 21.42 -17.43 -8.72
CA ALA A 390 22.62 -16.96 -8.05
C ALA A 390 22.46 -16.97 -6.52
N LYS A 391 21.34 -16.45 -6.00
CA LYS A 391 21.04 -16.48 -4.56
C LYS A 391 20.97 -17.90 -4.01
N ALA A 392 20.34 -18.83 -4.73
CA ALA A 392 20.30 -20.24 -4.33
C ALA A 392 21.71 -20.84 -4.27
N ASN A 393 22.54 -20.57 -5.28
CA ASN A 393 23.92 -21.05 -5.34
C ASN A 393 24.81 -20.47 -4.23
N GLU A 394 24.64 -19.20 -3.86
CA GLU A 394 25.31 -18.58 -2.70
C GLU A 394 25.02 -19.30 -1.37
N HIS A 395 23.85 -19.96 -1.28
CA HIS A 395 23.45 -20.77 -0.13
C HIS A 395 23.81 -22.26 -0.28
N GLY A 396 24.63 -22.61 -1.29
CA GLY A 396 25.06 -23.98 -1.57
C GLY A 396 23.94 -24.87 -2.11
N LEU A 397 22.89 -24.29 -2.69
CA LEU A 397 21.76 -25.01 -3.27
C LEU A 397 21.86 -25.03 -4.79
N VAL A 398 21.53 -26.19 -5.38
CA VAL A 398 21.45 -26.35 -6.83
C VAL A 398 19.98 -26.46 -7.22
N VAL A 399 19.54 -25.58 -8.11
CA VAL A 399 18.15 -25.57 -8.59
C VAL A 399 17.92 -26.74 -9.54
N SER A 400 16.90 -27.55 -9.23
CA SER A 400 16.51 -28.74 -9.99
C SER A 400 15.56 -28.40 -11.14
N GLY A 401 14.69 -27.42 -10.94
CA GLY A 401 13.72 -27.03 -11.96
C GLY A 401 13.05 -25.68 -11.74
N ILE A 402 12.45 -25.16 -12.81
CA ILE A 402 11.66 -23.93 -12.81
C ILE A 402 10.23 -24.30 -13.22
N ILE A 403 9.24 -23.95 -12.39
CA ILE A 403 7.82 -24.20 -12.65
C ILE A 403 7.16 -22.90 -13.11
N LEU A 404 6.64 -22.88 -14.32
CA LEU A 404 5.96 -21.73 -14.91
C LEU A 404 4.47 -21.75 -14.54
N VAL A 405 4.00 -20.66 -13.95
CA VAL A 405 2.61 -20.43 -13.57
C VAL A 405 2.16 -19.02 -13.93
N GLY A 406 0.86 -18.77 -13.85
CA GLY A 406 0.27 -17.49 -14.24
C GLY A 406 -0.16 -17.45 -15.71
N GLY A 407 -0.72 -16.31 -16.12
CA GLY A 407 -1.24 -16.11 -17.47
C GLY A 407 -0.14 -16.10 -18.54
N LEU A 408 0.96 -15.40 -18.27
CA LEU A 408 2.14 -15.40 -19.13
C LEU A 408 2.98 -16.67 -18.94
N GLY A 409 2.96 -17.29 -17.75
CA GLY A 409 3.62 -18.57 -17.50
C GLY A 409 3.06 -19.73 -18.32
N ALA A 410 1.87 -19.59 -18.90
CA ALA A 410 1.31 -20.52 -19.88
C ALA A 410 1.79 -20.26 -21.33
N SER A 411 2.60 -19.22 -21.56
CA SER A 411 3.12 -18.87 -22.88
C SER A 411 4.02 -19.97 -23.41
N PRO A 412 3.73 -20.51 -24.62
CA PRO A 412 4.63 -21.46 -25.25
C PRO A 412 5.97 -20.81 -25.61
N PHE A 413 5.97 -19.52 -25.95
CA PHE A 413 7.21 -18.78 -26.21
C PHE A 413 8.10 -18.75 -24.96
N LEU A 414 7.53 -18.50 -23.76
CA LEU A 414 8.30 -18.43 -22.51
C LEU A 414 8.92 -19.77 -22.16
N TYR A 415 8.13 -20.83 -22.31
CA TYR A 415 8.60 -22.19 -22.09
C TYR A 415 9.79 -22.54 -22.98
N GLU A 416 9.70 -22.32 -24.30
CA GLU A 416 10.76 -22.72 -25.23
C GLU A 416 12.03 -21.86 -25.05
N THR A 417 11.89 -20.55 -24.80
CA THR A 417 13.04 -19.67 -24.52
C THR A 417 13.78 -20.11 -23.26
N LEU A 418 13.10 -20.21 -22.12
CA LEU A 418 13.74 -20.62 -20.87
C LEU A 418 14.29 -22.07 -20.96
N LYS A 419 13.61 -22.95 -21.70
CA LYS A 419 14.11 -24.31 -21.91
C LYS A 419 15.43 -24.29 -22.68
N ALA A 420 15.55 -23.47 -23.73
CA ALA A 420 16.80 -23.34 -24.47
C ALA A 420 17.94 -22.82 -23.57
N ASP A 421 17.65 -21.84 -22.71
CA ASP A 421 18.66 -21.18 -21.88
C ASP A 421 19.13 -22.07 -20.71
N TYR A 422 18.21 -22.73 -20.01
CA TYR A 422 18.51 -23.38 -18.72
C TYR A 422 18.70 -24.90 -18.78
N THR A 423 18.29 -25.58 -19.87
CA THR A 423 18.46 -27.05 -19.97
C THR A 423 19.93 -27.47 -19.92
N SER A 424 20.83 -26.67 -20.51
CA SER A 424 22.27 -26.93 -20.50
C SER A 424 22.89 -26.89 -19.09
N MET A 425 22.24 -26.19 -18.16
CA MET A 425 22.62 -26.10 -16.75
C MET A 425 22.05 -27.24 -15.90
N GLY A 426 21.33 -28.19 -16.51
CA GLY A 426 20.67 -29.30 -15.81
C GLY A 426 19.36 -28.92 -15.13
N ILE A 427 18.81 -27.73 -15.42
CA ILE A 427 17.57 -27.22 -14.83
C ILE A 427 16.39 -27.63 -15.73
N THR A 428 15.39 -28.29 -15.15
CA THR A 428 14.19 -28.70 -15.89
C THR A 428 13.13 -27.61 -15.87
N ILE A 429 12.65 -27.18 -17.05
CA ILE A 429 11.50 -26.27 -17.15
C ILE A 429 10.20 -27.07 -17.17
N LEU A 430 9.30 -26.76 -16.24
CA LEU A 430 8.01 -27.40 -16.05
C LEU A 430 6.89 -26.40 -16.35
N GLN A 431 5.95 -26.79 -17.22
CA GLN A 431 4.75 -26.02 -17.53
C GLN A 431 3.58 -26.99 -17.65
N SER A 432 2.61 -26.89 -16.75
CA SER A 432 1.40 -27.73 -16.81
C SER A 432 0.54 -27.35 -18.02
N SER A 433 -0.25 -28.29 -18.53
CA SER A 433 -1.14 -28.05 -19.67
C SER A 433 -2.52 -27.50 -19.25
N GLY A 434 -3.25 -26.95 -20.21
CA GLY A 434 -4.63 -26.49 -20.04
C GLY A 434 -4.73 -25.27 -19.10
N MET A 435 -5.77 -25.22 -18.26
CA MET A 435 -6.02 -24.10 -17.36
C MET A 435 -5.16 -24.12 -16.09
N LYS A 436 -4.38 -25.18 -15.86
CA LYS A 436 -3.64 -25.39 -14.61
C LYS A 436 -2.64 -24.28 -14.29
N PRO A 437 -1.76 -23.81 -15.21
CA PRO A 437 -0.85 -22.71 -14.90
C PRO A 437 -1.59 -21.44 -14.51
N ARG A 438 -2.67 -21.11 -15.24
CA ARG A 438 -3.45 -19.89 -15.03
C ARG A 438 -4.24 -19.90 -13.72
N THR A 439 -4.62 -21.08 -13.22
CA THR A 439 -5.46 -21.27 -12.02
C THR A 439 -4.68 -21.77 -10.80
N ALA A 440 -3.35 -21.95 -10.91
CA ALA A 440 -2.52 -22.48 -9.83
C ALA A 440 -2.64 -21.64 -8.55
N ILE A 441 -2.70 -20.31 -8.66
CA ILE A 441 -2.73 -19.38 -7.53
C ILE A 441 -4.05 -19.52 -6.74
N CYS A 442 -5.23 -19.46 -7.39
CA CYS A 442 -6.50 -19.59 -6.67
C CYS A 442 -6.69 -20.99 -6.07
N ARG A 443 -6.22 -22.05 -6.76
CA ARG A 443 -6.21 -23.40 -6.20
C ARG A 443 -5.28 -23.50 -4.99
N GLY A 444 -4.09 -22.94 -5.11
CA GLY A 444 -3.10 -22.85 -4.04
C GLY A 444 -3.61 -22.12 -2.80
N ALA A 445 -4.42 -21.08 -2.99
CA ALA A 445 -5.10 -20.37 -1.92
C ALA A 445 -6.07 -21.28 -1.15
N VAL A 446 -6.72 -22.26 -1.81
CA VAL A 446 -7.53 -23.28 -1.13
C VAL A 446 -6.66 -24.21 -0.27
N PHE A 447 -5.53 -24.70 -0.80
CA PHE A 447 -4.57 -25.48 0.02
C PHE A 447 -4.10 -24.69 1.24
N LYS A 448 -3.75 -23.41 1.04
CA LYS A 448 -3.33 -22.50 2.10
C LYS A 448 -4.43 -22.31 3.15
N GLY A 449 -5.68 -22.15 2.72
CA GLY A 449 -6.82 -21.99 3.60
C GLY A 449 -7.01 -23.20 4.52
N PHE A 450 -6.97 -24.42 3.98
CA PHE A 450 -7.04 -25.60 4.85
C PHE A 450 -5.84 -25.74 5.77
N LEU A 451 -4.63 -25.39 5.34
CA LEU A 451 -3.44 -25.43 6.19
C LEU A 451 -3.49 -24.43 7.35
N ASP A 452 -3.96 -23.20 7.10
CA ASP A 452 -3.97 -22.13 8.10
C ASP A 452 -5.27 -22.13 8.94
N GLY A 453 -6.43 -22.39 8.32
CA GLY A 453 -7.76 -22.30 8.93
C GLY A 453 -8.03 -23.34 10.01
N LEU A 454 -7.45 -24.54 9.90
CA LEU A 454 -7.51 -25.56 10.94
C LEU A 454 -6.86 -25.10 12.25
N SER A 455 -5.83 -24.24 12.17
CA SER A 455 -5.14 -23.70 13.35
C SER A 455 -5.98 -22.68 14.12
N ALA A 456 -7.02 -22.11 13.49
CA ALA A 456 -7.93 -21.15 14.11
C ALA A 456 -9.12 -21.80 14.83
N ILE A 457 -9.40 -23.08 14.57
CA ILE A 457 -10.44 -23.85 15.26
C ILE A 457 -9.91 -24.24 16.64
N LYS A 458 -10.43 -23.57 17.68
CA LYS A 458 -10.01 -23.74 19.09
C LYS A 458 -10.46 -25.05 19.73
N ASP A 459 -11.48 -25.69 19.15
CA ASP A 459 -11.99 -26.99 19.59
C ASP A 459 -11.23 -28.09 18.85
N GLU A 460 -10.26 -28.72 19.53
CA GLU A 460 -9.43 -29.77 18.93
C GLU A 460 -10.21 -31.07 18.69
N GLU A 461 -11.28 -31.33 19.44
CA GLU A 461 -12.08 -32.57 19.30
C GLU A 461 -12.98 -32.52 18.05
N ASN A 462 -13.50 -31.34 17.69
CA ASN A 462 -14.37 -31.14 16.52
C ASN A 462 -13.62 -30.63 15.27
N ARG A 463 -12.28 -30.62 15.29
CA ARG A 463 -11.49 -30.17 14.13
C ARG A 463 -11.56 -31.20 13.01
N PRO A 464 -11.94 -30.82 11.78
CA PRO A 464 -11.88 -31.71 10.62
C PRO A 464 -10.50 -32.34 10.48
N LYS A 465 -10.42 -33.67 10.42
CA LYS A 465 -9.18 -34.38 10.08
C LYS A 465 -8.90 -34.16 8.59
N ILE A 466 -7.98 -33.25 8.30
CA ILE A 466 -7.58 -32.93 6.93
C ILE A 466 -6.19 -33.48 6.65
N ASN A 467 -6.10 -34.35 5.65
CA ASN A 467 -4.84 -34.89 5.15
C ASN A 467 -4.30 -33.97 4.05
N SER A 468 -3.59 -32.90 4.42
CA SER A 468 -2.94 -32.06 3.41
C SER A 468 -1.79 -32.82 2.74
N PRO A 469 -1.75 -32.90 1.39
CA PRO A 469 -0.67 -33.57 0.68
C PRO A 469 0.64 -32.77 0.72
N ILE A 470 0.58 -31.49 1.08
CA ILE A 470 1.72 -30.57 1.08
C ILE A 470 1.66 -29.58 2.23
N ALA A 471 2.83 -29.16 2.75
CA ALA A 471 2.95 -28.11 3.75
C ALA A 471 4.24 -27.29 3.57
N VAL A 472 4.13 -25.98 3.77
CA VAL A 472 5.28 -25.10 3.96
C VAL A 472 5.69 -25.15 5.43
N THR A 473 6.83 -25.77 5.72
CA THR A 473 7.34 -25.98 7.09
C THR A 473 8.07 -24.77 7.64
N SER A 474 8.69 -23.99 6.75
CA SER A 474 9.38 -22.77 7.11
C SER A 474 9.41 -21.76 5.97
N THR A 475 9.56 -20.50 6.36
CA THR A 475 9.59 -19.34 5.45
C THR A 475 10.72 -18.41 5.89
N ILE A 476 11.24 -17.61 4.97
CA ILE A 476 12.30 -16.66 5.29
C ILE A 476 11.69 -15.37 5.83
N ALA A 477 12.29 -14.77 6.85
CA ALA A 477 11.82 -13.50 7.40
C ALA A 477 12.07 -12.35 6.43
N ARG A 478 11.02 -11.58 6.12
CA ARG A 478 11.09 -10.44 5.18
C ARG A 478 11.54 -9.15 5.88
N ALA A 479 11.42 -9.11 7.20
CA ALA A 479 11.83 -8.00 8.05
C ALA A 479 12.44 -8.52 9.36
N SER A 480 13.24 -7.68 10.01
CA SER A 480 13.74 -7.96 11.35
C SER A 480 12.76 -7.42 12.39
N TYR A 481 12.49 -8.20 13.42
CA TYR A 481 11.64 -7.87 14.56
C TYR A 481 12.45 -7.96 15.84
N GLY A 482 12.48 -6.87 16.60
CA GLY A 482 13.21 -6.79 17.86
C GLY A 482 12.48 -5.92 18.87
N ILE A 483 12.98 -5.91 20.10
CA ILE A 483 12.54 -4.97 21.14
C ILE A 483 13.75 -4.18 21.62
N SER A 484 13.51 -2.90 21.90
CA SER A 484 14.47 -2.07 22.62
C SER A 484 14.44 -2.44 24.10
N PHE A 485 15.60 -2.59 24.73
CA PHE A 485 15.73 -2.91 26.14
C PHE A 485 16.98 -2.26 26.74
N SER A 486 17.06 -2.28 28.07
CA SER A 486 18.26 -1.86 28.81
C SER A 486 19.04 -3.09 29.27
N LYS A 487 20.36 -3.11 29.08
CA LYS A 487 21.28 -4.14 29.59
C LYS A 487 22.40 -3.50 30.41
N SER A 488 23.04 -4.23 31.31
CA SER A 488 24.24 -3.78 32.01
C SER A 488 25.26 -3.17 31.04
N PHE A 489 25.80 -2.02 31.42
CA PHE A 489 26.78 -1.29 30.61
C PHE A 489 28.09 -2.08 30.57
N GLU A 490 28.69 -2.17 29.39
CA GLU A 490 29.91 -2.93 29.11
C GLU A 490 30.82 -1.98 28.32
N GLU A 491 31.93 -1.59 28.93
CA GLU A 491 32.85 -0.61 28.36
C GLU A 491 33.51 -1.20 27.09
N GLY A 492 33.55 -0.41 26.01
CA GLY A 492 34.03 -0.86 24.69
C GLY A 492 33.01 -1.63 23.84
N VAL A 493 31.88 -2.07 24.41
CA VAL A 493 30.78 -2.71 23.67
C VAL A 493 29.62 -1.73 23.45
N HIS A 494 29.19 -1.06 24.53
CA HIS A 494 28.09 -0.12 24.49
C HIS A 494 28.58 1.32 24.29
N ARG A 495 27.78 2.15 23.62
CA ARG A 495 28.11 3.57 23.44
C ARG A 495 27.96 4.30 24.77
N GLU A 496 28.94 5.15 25.10
CA GLU A 496 28.90 5.95 26.33
C GLU A 496 27.65 6.87 26.40
N GLU A 497 27.12 7.34 25.26
CA GLU A 497 25.89 8.13 25.19
C GLU A 497 24.61 7.37 25.59
N ASP A 498 24.65 6.04 25.58
CA ASP A 498 23.53 5.19 26.01
C ASP A 498 23.63 4.81 27.50
N LYS A 499 24.69 5.23 28.19
CA LYS A 499 24.96 4.87 29.59
C LYS A 499 24.07 5.63 30.55
N TYR A 500 23.46 4.92 31.50
CA TYR A 500 22.76 5.49 32.65
C TYR A 500 22.99 4.64 33.90
N TYR A 501 22.81 5.23 35.07
CA TYR A 501 22.86 4.51 36.34
C TYR A 501 21.45 4.12 36.77
N ASP A 502 21.21 2.83 36.98
CA ASP A 502 19.93 2.31 37.48
C ASP A 502 19.98 2.26 39.01
N GLU A 503 19.25 3.17 39.67
CA GLU A 503 19.27 3.31 41.14
C GLU A 503 18.71 2.09 41.87
N ASP A 504 17.69 1.43 41.31
CA ASP A 504 17.04 0.26 41.91
C ASP A 504 17.95 -0.97 41.88
N LYS A 505 18.75 -1.09 40.83
CA LYS A 505 19.69 -2.21 40.63
C LYS A 505 21.13 -1.89 41.06
N GLY A 506 21.41 -0.63 41.40
CA GLY A 506 22.70 -0.16 41.88
C GLY A 506 23.86 -0.36 40.89
N THR A 507 23.59 -0.30 39.58
CA THR A 507 24.62 -0.56 38.56
C THR A 507 24.38 0.22 37.27
N LEU A 508 25.42 0.33 36.44
CA LEU A 508 25.36 1.02 35.15
C LEU A 508 24.68 0.14 34.10
N TYR A 509 23.78 0.73 33.34
CA TYR A 509 23.07 0.14 32.22
C TYR A 509 23.26 0.96 30.94
N ALA A 510 23.10 0.33 29.79
CA ALA A 510 22.97 0.96 28.49
C ALA A 510 21.49 0.94 28.07
N ILE A 511 20.88 2.10 27.78
CA ILE A 511 19.54 2.21 27.15
C ILE A 511 19.62 1.97 25.65
N ARG A 512 18.47 1.81 24.98
CA ARG A 512 18.35 1.71 23.51
C ARG A 512 19.10 0.53 22.88
N GLN A 513 19.33 -0.52 23.66
CA GLN A 513 19.91 -1.75 23.13
C GLN A 513 18.81 -2.55 22.43
N LEU A 514 19.15 -3.24 21.36
CA LEU A 514 18.17 -3.97 20.56
C LEU A 514 18.41 -5.47 20.67
N VAL A 515 17.40 -6.21 21.13
CA VAL A 515 17.39 -7.67 21.05
C VAL A 515 16.46 -8.11 19.93
N TRP A 516 17.01 -8.88 19.00
CA TRP A 516 16.27 -9.41 17.86
C TRP A 516 15.56 -10.70 18.26
N TYR A 517 14.24 -10.75 18.08
CA TYR A 517 13.46 -11.99 18.12
C TYR A 517 13.50 -12.70 16.77
N LEU A 518 13.63 -11.92 15.69
CA LEU A 518 13.72 -12.40 14.32
C LEU A 518 14.53 -11.40 13.50
N LYS A 519 15.45 -11.85 12.67
CA LYS A 519 16.16 -11.00 11.72
C LYS A 519 15.66 -11.28 10.31
N LYS A 520 15.64 -10.26 9.45
CA LYS A 520 15.43 -10.43 8.01
C LYS A 520 16.44 -11.46 7.48
N GLY A 521 15.95 -12.43 6.71
CA GLY A 521 16.75 -13.55 6.22
C GLY A 521 16.71 -14.79 7.13
N ASP A 522 16.25 -14.68 8.37
CA ASP A 522 16.14 -15.84 9.26
C ASP A 522 15.07 -16.81 8.74
N ASN A 523 15.36 -18.12 8.86
CA ASN A 523 14.41 -19.18 8.60
C ASN A 523 13.40 -19.27 9.77
N ILE A 524 12.14 -18.92 9.50
CA ILE A 524 11.03 -19.01 10.43
C ILE A 524 10.39 -20.39 10.30
N THR A 525 10.75 -21.29 11.20
CA THR A 525 10.03 -22.56 11.35
C THR A 525 8.67 -22.34 12.01
N LYS A 526 7.59 -22.90 11.46
CA LYS A 526 6.25 -22.81 12.08
C LYS A 526 6.15 -23.45 13.48
N MET A 527 7.15 -24.25 13.89
CA MET A 527 7.10 -25.07 15.11
C MET A 527 7.84 -24.51 16.33
N LYS A 528 8.67 -23.46 16.19
CA LYS A 528 9.54 -23.01 17.29
C LYS A 528 9.30 -21.54 17.64
N THR A 529 8.65 -21.30 18.77
CA THR A 529 8.49 -19.94 19.32
C THR A 529 9.84 -19.44 19.86
N VAL A 530 10.28 -18.28 19.39
CA VAL A 530 11.41 -17.56 20.00
C VAL A 530 10.93 -16.90 21.30
N ARG A 531 11.56 -17.24 22.42
CA ARG A 531 11.23 -16.70 23.75
C ARG A 531 12.44 -16.01 24.33
N HIS A 532 12.24 -14.81 24.85
CA HIS A 532 13.24 -14.11 25.65
C HIS A 532 12.67 -13.86 27.04
N GLY A 533 13.51 -14.04 28.07
CA GLY A 533 13.18 -13.61 29.42
C GLY A 533 13.19 -12.09 29.48
N PHE A 534 12.19 -11.51 30.14
CA PHE A 534 12.14 -10.07 30.41
C PHE A 534 11.89 -9.85 31.90
N SER A 535 12.35 -8.71 32.40
CA SER A 535 12.03 -8.22 33.74
C SER A 535 11.73 -6.73 33.66
N ARG A 536 10.75 -6.28 34.45
CA ARG A 536 10.37 -4.88 34.55
C ARG A 536 10.15 -4.56 36.01
N THR A 537 10.81 -3.50 36.48
CA THR A 537 10.60 -2.95 37.82
C THR A 537 9.39 -2.00 37.78
N PHE A 538 8.52 -2.10 38.77
CA PHE A 538 7.36 -1.21 38.90
C PHE A 538 7.47 -0.43 40.21
N ASN A 539 7.27 0.88 40.14
CA ASN A 539 7.36 1.75 41.33
C ASN A 539 6.05 1.71 42.15
N ASN A 540 4.93 1.29 41.53
CA ASN A 540 3.61 1.26 42.17
C ASN A 540 2.93 -0.10 41.99
N LYS A 541 2.25 -0.55 43.05
CA LYS A 541 1.53 -1.83 43.09
C LYS A 541 0.35 -1.90 42.12
N SER A 542 -0.19 -0.76 41.68
CA SER A 542 -1.28 -0.65 40.70
C SER A 542 -0.88 -1.02 39.27
N ASP A 543 0.41 -0.98 38.95
CA ASP A 543 0.91 -1.18 37.58
C ASP A 543 1.22 -2.65 37.26
N TYR A 544 1.12 -3.53 38.27
CA TYR A 544 1.47 -4.95 38.18
C TYR A 544 0.66 -5.74 37.14
N ASN A 545 -0.55 -5.27 36.81
CA ASN A 545 -1.47 -5.94 35.87
C ASN A 545 -1.52 -5.27 34.48
N ARG A 546 -0.69 -4.24 34.21
CA ARG A 546 -0.64 -3.57 32.90
C ARG A 546 0.71 -3.82 32.23
N PHE A 547 0.70 -4.70 31.24
CA PHE A 547 1.88 -5.03 30.44
C PHE A 547 1.62 -4.71 28.96
N SER A 548 2.53 -3.92 28.37
CA SER A 548 2.59 -3.68 26.93
C SER A 548 4.05 -3.82 26.47
N VAL A 549 4.24 -4.40 25.30
CA VAL A 549 5.54 -4.53 24.63
C VAL A 549 5.40 -3.95 23.24
N GLU A 550 6.32 -3.06 22.89
CA GLU A 550 6.44 -2.51 21.55
C GLU A 550 7.48 -3.32 20.77
N ILE A 551 7.05 -3.96 19.68
CA ILE A 551 7.94 -4.69 18.78
C ILE A 551 8.30 -3.77 17.63
N GLN A 552 9.59 -3.50 17.47
CA GLN A 552 10.13 -2.67 16.39
C GLN A 552 10.41 -3.53 15.16
N GLN A 553 9.89 -3.11 14.01
CA GLN A 553 10.12 -3.73 12.71
C GLN A 553 11.15 -2.91 11.91
N TYR A 554 12.24 -3.55 11.47
CA TYR A 554 13.28 -2.93 10.67
C TYR A 554 13.40 -3.57 9.28
N PHE A 555 13.54 -2.73 8.26
CA PHE A 555 13.88 -3.14 6.90
C PHE A 555 15.35 -2.80 6.65
N LEU A 556 16.19 -3.81 6.42
CA LEU A 556 17.57 -3.58 6.00
C LEU A 556 17.56 -3.07 4.55
N ILE A 557 17.95 -1.81 4.33
CA ILE A 557 18.29 -1.25 3.03
C ILE A 557 19.80 -1.39 2.87
N ILE A 558 20.24 -2.33 2.02
CA ILE A 558 21.65 -2.43 1.62
C ILE A 558 21.81 -1.43 0.46
N THR A 559 22.30 -0.23 0.74
CA THR A 559 22.90 0.59 -0.32
C THR A 559 24.30 0.07 -0.55
N LEU A 560 24.48 -0.77 -1.57
CA LEU A 560 25.81 -1.00 -2.13
C LEU A 560 26.28 0.33 -2.75
N PRO A 561 27.45 0.86 -2.38
CA PRO A 561 28.03 1.94 -3.15
C PRO A 561 28.37 1.39 -4.54
N GLN A 562 27.76 1.96 -5.57
CA GLN A 562 28.30 1.82 -6.92
C GLN A 562 29.67 2.50 -6.93
N SER A 563 30.75 1.73 -6.88
CA SER A 563 32.02 2.19 -7.43
C SER A 563 32.74 1.06 -8.15
N THR A 564 33.07 1.35 -9.40
CA THR A 564 33.98 0.60 -10.26
C THR A 564 35.37 0.61 -9.63
N THR A 565 35.87 -0.55 -9.17
CA THR A 565 37.25 -1.11 -9.26
C THR A 565 37.49 -2.19 -8.21
N ALA A 566 38.30 -3.20 -8.56
CA ALA A 566 38.55 -4.46 -7.84
C ALA A 566 39.30 -4.30 -6.48
N PRO A 567 39.39 -5.35 -5.64
CA PRO A 567 39.35 -5.24 -4.18
C PRO A 567 40.71 -5.06 -3.52
N PHE A 568 40.76 -4.17 -2.53
CA PHE A 568 41.72 -4.26 -1.42
C PHE A 568 40.94 -4.63 -0.16
N PHE A 569 41.28 -5.77 0.42
CA PHE A 569 40.82 -6.17 1.75
C PHE A 569 41.42 -5.21 2.78
N ASP A 570 40.57 -4.47 3.49
CA ASP A 570 40.92 -3.88 4.78
C ASP A 570 39.81 -4.16 5.78
N SER A 571 40.20 -4.59 6.97
CA SER A 571 39.38 -5.35 7.94
C SER A 571 38.56 -4.50 8.91
N ASP A 572 38.18 -3.27 8.54
CA ASP A 572 37.37 -2.38 9.39
C ASP A 572 36.14 -1.84 8.65
N SER A 573 35.21 -2.75 8.31
CA SER A 573 33.87 -2.37 7.87
C SER A 573 33.01 -2.03 9.08
N THR A 574 32.99 -0.76 9.49
CA THR A 574 31.98 -0.27 10.44
C THR A 574 30.61 -0.28 9.78
N PHE A 575 29.75 -1.22 10.19
CA PHE A 575 28.36 -1.31 9.76
C PHE A 575 27.58 -0.05 10.21
N LYS A 576 27.24 0.84 9.27
CA LYS A 576 26.23 1.87 9.52
C LYS A 576 24.84 1.25 9.39
N LEU A 577 24.28 0.81 10.52
CA LEU A 577 22.84 0.66 10.67
C LEU A 577 22.23 2.06 10.65
N ILE A 578 21.54 2.41 9.56
CA ILE A 578 20.75 3.63 9.46
C ILE A 578 19.37 3.31 10.05
N PRO A 579 18.99 3.83 11.24
CA PRO A 579 17.57 3.89 11.57
C PRO A 579 16.91 4.76 10.51
N VAL A 580 15.78 4.31 9.94
CA VAL A 580 14.93 5.20 9.14
C VAL A 580 14.30 6.20 10.11
N ASN A 581 15.06 7.24 10.46
CA ASN A 581 14.56 8.47 11.04
C ASN A 581 14.89 9.58 10.04
N ASN A 582 13.89 9.99 9.27
CA ASN A 582 13.92 11.19 8.44
C ASN A 582 14.16 12.43 9.30
N THR A 583 15.35 13.05 9.28
CA THR A 583 15.45 14.51 9.44
C THR A 583 16.75 15.12 8.89
N ILE A 584 16.58 16.13 8.04
CA ILE A 584 17.57 17.09 7.49
C ILE A 584 17.81 18.18 8.56
N THR A 585 19.02 18.73 8.73
CA THR A 585 19.22 20.01 9.46
C THR A 585 19.60 21.16 8.50
N LYS A 586 18.82 22.25 8.51
CA LYS A 586 19.07 23.54 7.80
C LYS A 586 18.92 24.73 8.78
N MET A 587 19.71 25.80 8.58
CA MET A 587 19.74 27.04 9.39
C MET A 587 18.38 27.77 9.43
N GLY A 588 17.86 28.05 10.63
CA GLY A 588 16.46 28.40 10.95
C GLY A 588 15.92 29.82 10.66
N ARG A 589 14.67 29.95 10.17
CA ARG A 589 13.76 31.13 10.11
C ARG A 589 13.36 31.57 11.53
N TRP A 590 13.32 32.87 11.81
CA TRP A 590 13.06 33.45 13.15
C TRP A 590 11.72 34.19 13.26
N GLY A 591 10.61 33.49 13.00
CA GLY A 591 9.27 33.94 13.37
C GLY A 591 8.87 33.49 14.79
N MET A 592 8.07 34.33 15.46
CA MET A 592 7.59 34.07 16.84
C MET A 592 6.09 33.77 16.91
N ARG A 593 5.37 33.92 15.78
CA ARG A 593 3.97 33.52 15.63
C ARG A 593 3.91 32.20 14.86
N LEU A 594 2.75 31.57 14.96
CA LEU A 594 2.49 30.32 14.26
C LEU A 594 2.57 30.52 12.73
N PHE A 595 3.29 29.63 12.04
CA PHE A 595 3.62 29.68 10.60
C PHE A 595 4.67 30.71 10.17
N GLU A 596 5.38 31.34 11.10
CA GLU A 596 6.51 32.22 10.77
C GLU A 596 7.87 31.58 11.04
N GLY A 597 7.90 30.44 11.74
CA GLY A 597 9.10 29.62 12.00
C GLY A 597 9.38 28.59 10.90
N ASP A 598 10.62 28.11 10.83
CA ASP A 598 11.08 27.17 9.80
C ASP A 598 10.38 25.83 9.88
N GLN A 599 10.33 25.31 11.11
CA GLN A 599 9.68 24.05 11.42
C GLN A 599 8.18 24.09 11.09
N ASP A 600 7.47 25.18 11.41
CA ASP A 600 6.05 25.32 11.12
C ASP A 600 5.76 25.24 9.61
N LEU A 601 6.58 25.91 8.81
CA LEU A 601 6.44 25.95 7.36
C LEU A 601 6.89 24.65 6.70
N GLU A 602 7.97 24.03 7.18
CA GLU A 602 8.39 22.71 6.69
C GLU A 602 7.37 21.62 7.01
N ILE A 603 6.79 21.64 8.22
CA ILE A 603 5.69 20.76 8.58
C ILE A 603 4.47 21.05 7.71
N ALA A 604 4.13 22.32 7.45
CA ALA A 604 3.04 22.65 6.55
C ALA A 604 3.30 22.15 5.10
N ILE A 605 4.56 22.21 4.63
CA ILE A 605 4.98 21.60 3.35
C ILE A 605 4.81 20.09 3.41
N GLN A 606 5.25 19.42 4.47
CA GLN A 606 5.18 17.96 4.60
C GLN A 606 3.74 17.47 4.70
N ILE A 607 2.89 18.17 5.45
CA ILE A 607 1.43 17.92 5.49
C ILE A 607 0.85 18.15 4.10
N GLY A 608 1.29 19.20 3.39
CA GLY A 608 0.86 19.51 2.02
C GLY A 608 1.31 18.48 0.98
N ARG A 609 2.53 17.93 1.08
CA ARG A 609 3.06 16.88 0.21
C ARG A 609 2.47 15.50 0.52
N GLY A 610 2.10 15.26 1.78
CA GLY A 610 1.34 14.08 2.21
C GLY A 610 -0.05 13.95 1.59
N LEU A 611 -0.49 14.95 0.81
CA LEU A 611 -1.72 14.95 0.02
C LEU A 611 -1.55 14.36 -1.39
N GLY A 612 -0.33 13.93 -1.76
CA GLY A 612 -0.08 13.09 -2.94
C GLY A 612 0.78 13.75 -4.02
N ASP A 613 1.53 12.90 -4.73
CA ASP A 613 2.33 13.17 -5.94
C ASP A 613 1.45 13.63 -7.13
N SER A 614 0.91 14.83 -7.05
CA SER A 614 0.46 15.56 -8.24
C SER A 614 1.35 16.77 -8.43
N ASP A 615 1.90 16.95 -9.64
CA ASP A 615 2.49 18.21 -10.13
C ASP A 615 1.50 19.39 -10.16
N ASP A 616 0.31 19.20 -9.58
CA ASP A 616 -0.73 20.20 -9.45
C ASP A 616 -0.48 21.06 -8.20
N MET A 617 0.15 22.21 -8.43
CA MET A 617 0.38 23.25 -7.43
C MET A 617 -0.91 23.65 -6.69
N ASP A 618 -2.09 23.40 -7.28
CA ASP A 618 -3.39 23.81 -6.77
C ASP A 618 -3.99 22.91 -5.68
N GLN A 619 -3.26 21.94 -5.09
CA GLN A 619 -3.70 21.22 -3.86
C GLN A 619 -2.85 21.45 -2.61
N ASN A 620 -1.78 22.22 -2.71
CA ASN A 620 -0.85 22.38 -1.62
C ASN A 620 -1.43 23.25 -0.48
N LEU A 621 -1.54 22.70 0.75
CA LEU A 621 -2.02 23.43 1.94
C LEU A 621 -1.09 24.58 2.33
N LEU A 622 0.18 24.50 1.93
CA LEU A 622 1.14 25.58 2.08
C LEU A 622 0.67 26.88 1.40
N LEU A 623 -0.12 26.79 0.33
CA LEU A 623 -0.65 27.97 -0.36
C LEU A 623 -1.48 28.87 0.57
N MET A 624 -2.06 28.35 1.65
CA MET A 624 -2.79 29.16 2.63
C MET A 624 -1.85 30.00 3.52
N VAL A 625 -0.59 29.61 3.65
CA VAL A 625 0.38 30.23 4.57
C VAL A 625 1.64 30.77 3.88
N ASN A 626 1.79 30.64 2.57
CA ASN A 626 2.95 31.15 1.81
C ASN A 626 3.29 32.62 2.05
N GLN A 627 2.29 33.47 2.34
CA GLN A 627 2.51 34.88 2.64
C GLN A 627 3.26 35.14 3.96
N THR A 628 3.39 34.15 4.84
CA THR A 628 4.17 34.25 6.09
C THR A 628 5.63 33.84 5.89
N ASP A 629 6.01 33.43 4.67
CA ASP A 629 7.40 33.14 4.34
C ASP A 629 8.21 34.43 4.13
N HIS A 630 9.00 34.77 5.15
CA HIS A 630 9.85 35.95 5.16
C HIS A 630 11.08 35.86 4.24
N MET A 631 11.42 34.65 3.76
CA MET A 631 12.54 34.39 2.85
C MET A 631 12.16 34.58 1.37
N LEU A 632 10.87 34.77 1.07
CA LEU A 632 10.44 35.03 -0.30
C LEU A 632 11.04 36.33 -0.85
N PRO A 633 11.32 36.39 -2.17
CA PRO A 633 11.78 37.61 -2.83
C PRO A 633 10.89 38.80 -2.50
N HIS A 634 11.48 39.98 -2.32
CA HIS A 634 10.75 41.21 -1.97
C HIS A 634 9.53 41.50 -2.88
N PRO A 635 9.59 41.26 -4.21
CA PRO A 635 8.42 41.41 -5.08
C PRO A 635 7.27 40.45 -4.74
N THR A 636 7.56 39.19 -4.47
CA THR A 636 6.56 38.17 -4.07
C THR A 636 5.93 38.53 -2.73
N ARG A 637 6.74 38.98 -1.75
CA ARG A 637 6.23 39.49 -0.47
C ARG A 637 5.37 40.74 -0.63
N ARG A 638 5.64 41.56 -1.65
CA ARG A 638 4.80 42.73 -1.97
C ARG A 638 3.49 42.32 -2.63
N TYR A 639 3.50 41.30 -3.49
CA TYR A 639 2.31 40.75 -4.12
C TYR A 639 1.31 40.22 -3.09
N TYR A 640 1.78 39.46 -2.09
CA TYR A 640 0.90 38.97 -1.02
C TYR A 640 0.38 40.05 -0.07
N LYS A 641 0.88 41.29 -0.17
CA LYS A 641 0.36 42.45 0.56
C LYS A 641 -0.62 43.27 -0.28
N THR A 642 -0.91 42.87 -1.51
CA THR A 642 -1.88 43.57 -2.37
C THR A 642 -3.31 43.26 -1.94
N ASP A 643 -4.19 44.23 -2.16
CA ASP A 643 -5.62 44.05 -1.90
C ASP A 643 -6.24 42.94 -2.77
N ALA A 644 -5.77 42.77 -4.01
CA ALA A 644 -6.26 41.71 -4.90
C ALA A 644 -5.99 40.31 -4.32
N TYR A 645 -4.75 40.05 -3.88
CA TYR A 645 -4.43 38.77 -3.26
C TYR A 645 -5.15 38.59 -1.91
N LEU A 646 -5.12 39.60 -1.03
CA LEU A 646 -5.63 39.48 0.33
C LEU A 646 -7.16 39.43 0.41
N LYS A 647 -7.88 40.14 -0.47
CA LYS A 647 -9.35 40.24 -0.44
C LYS A 647 -10.04 39.28 -1.40
N THR A 648 -9.33 38.72 -2.38
CA THR A 648 -9.94 37.86 -3.41
C THR A 648 -9.24 36.51 -3.48
N GLU A 649 -7.97 36.45 -3.83
CA GLU A 649 -7.32 35.17 -4.14
C GLU A 649 -7.08 34.29 -2.91
N LEU A 650 -6.56 34.84 -1.81
CA LEU A 650 -6.31 34.07 -0.58
C LEU A 650 -7.61 33.55 0.05
N PRO A 651 -8.70 34.34 0.16
CA PRO A 651 -10.01 33.81 0.55
C PRO A 651 -10.49 32.65 -0.32
N ASP A 652 -10.33 32.74 -1.64
CA ASP A 652 -10.74 31.67 -2.57
C ASP A 652 -9.91 30.40 -2.35
N ILE A 653 -8.59 30.53 -2.16
CA ILE A 653 -7.70 29.41 -1.83
C ILE A 653 -8.14 28.79 -0.50
N VAL A 654 -8.34 29.59 0.54
CA VAL A 654 -8.76 29.12 1.88
C VAL A 654 -10.13 28.44 1.83
N ALA A 655 -11.09 28.97 1.05
CA ALA A 655 -12.41 28.36 0.87
C ALA A 655 -12.32 27.00 0.14
N LYS A 656 -11.56 26.94 -0.96
CA LYS A 656 -11.30 25.69 -1.68
C LYS A 656 -10.63 24.65 -0.77
N ARG A 657 -9.68 25.07 0.07
CA ARG A 657 -9.06 24.19 1.07
C ARG A 657 -10.01 23.77 2.17
N ARG A 658 -10.88 24.65 2.67
CA ARG A 658 -11.92 24.27 3.63
C ARG A 658 -12.79 23.16 3.07
N VAL A 659 -13.28 23.30 1.84
CA VAL A 659 -14.13 22.27 1.22
C VAL A 659 -13.38 20.94 1.13
N ALA A 660 -12.12 20.97 0.70
CA ALA A 660 -11.28 19.78 0.66
C ALA A 660 -11.01 19.19 2.05
N LEU A 661 -10.90 20.01 3.08
CA LEU A 661 -10.65 19.59 4.45
C LEU A 661 -11.92 19.05 5.14
N ASP A 662 -13.07 19.66 4.86
CA ASP A 662 -14.39 19.29 5.39
C ASP A 662 -15.01 18.08 4.72
N SER A 663 -14.47 17.66 3.58
CA SER A 663 -14.88 16.43 2.91
C SER A 663 -14.43 15.17 3.65
N GLY A 664 -13.74 15.31 4.79
CA GLY A 664 -13.23 14.21 5.60
C GLY A 664 -11.71 14.06 5.55
N ILE A 665 -11.03 14.74 4.61
CA ILE A 665 -9.57 14.77 4.53
C ILE A 665 -8.98 15.39 5.81
N GLY A 666 -9.64 16.39 6.41
CA GLY A 666 -9.24 16.98 7.67
C GLY A 666 -9.19 15.99 8.84
N ASP A 667 -10.29 15.26 9.05
CA ASP A 667 -10.41 14.22 10.06
C ASP A 667 -9.40 13.10 9.81
N GLN A 668 -9.18 12.76 8.53
CA GLN A 668 -8.19 11.78 8.11
C GLN A 668 -6.77 12.24 8.42
N LEU A 669 -6.43 13.50 8.15
CA LEU A 669 -5.12 14.07 8.49
C LEU A 669 -4.95 14.07 10.02
N PHE A 670 -5.97 14.42 10.80
CA PHE A 670 -5.88 14.36 12.27
C PHE A 670 -5.61 12.94 12.73
N ARG A 671 -6.35 11.96 12.22
CA ARG A 671 -6.10 10.55 12.52
C ARG A 671 -4.68 10.10 12.16
N ILE A 672 -4.17 10.50 10.98
CA ILE A 672 -2.82 10.15 10.50
C ILE A 672 -1.73 10.78 11.37
N PHE A 673 -1.80 12.09 11.60
CA PHE A 673 -0.77 12.77 12.35
C PHE A 673 -0.86 12.46 13.85
N ARG A 674 -2.06 12.23 14.39
CA ARG A 674 -2.26 11.77 15.78
C ARG A 674 -1.61 10.41 16.02
N ALA A 675 -1.70 9.50 15.05
CA ALA A 675 -1.05 8.20 15.15
C ALA A 675 0.48 8.28 15.09
N LYS A 676 1.04 9.38 14.56
CA LYS A 676 2.48 9.60 14.42
C LYS A 676 3.03 10.55 15.48
N GLU A 677 2.30 10.77 16.57
CA GLU A 677 2.67 11.72 17.63
C GLU A 677 3.97 11.38 18.34
N THR A 678 4.34 10.10 18.37
CA THR A 678 5.57 9.60 18.98
C THR A 678 6.80 9.75 18.09
N ASP A 679 6.61 10.04 16.80
CA ASP A 679 7.70 10.34 15.88
C ASP A 679 8.37 11.66 16.28
N HIS A 680 9.59 11.87 15.79
CA HIS A 680 10.27 13.16 15.93
C HIS A 680 9.36 14.29 15.37
N ASP A 681 9.03 15.26 16.22
CA ASP A 681 8.04 16.34 16.03
C ASP A 681 6.58 15.94 15.83
N GLY A 682 6.24 14.65 15.99
CA GLY A 682 4.90 14.12 15.75
C GLY A 682 3.79 14.91 16.43
N LYS A 683 3.93 15.14 17.74
CA LYS A 683 2.95 15.93 18.52
C LYS A 683 2.79 17.36 17.98
N TYR A 684 3.88 17.98 17.56
CA TYR A 684 3.83 19.34 17.03
C TYR A 684 3.26 19.37 15.60
N ARG A 685 3.45 18.32 14.79
CA ARG A 685 2.80 18.18 13.48
C ARG A 685 1.28 18.17 13.57
N VAL A 686 0.73 17.50 14.57
CA VAL A 686 -0.73 17.51 14.85
C VAL A 686 -1.22 18.90 15.21
N ILE A 687 -0.44 19.65 15.98
CA ILE A 687 -0.72 21.03 16.34
C ILE A 687 -0.74 21.93 15.10
N ILE A 688 0.26 21.81 14.21
CA ILE A 688 0.33 22.57 12.96
C ILE A 688 -0.81 22.20 12.01
N LEU A 689 -1.16 20.92 11.91
CA LEU A 689 -2.35 20.49 11.18
C LEU A 689 -3.61 21.14 11.73
N GLY A 690 -3.82 21.08 13.05
CA GLY A 690 -4.98 21.71 13.66
C GLY A 690 -5.05 23.20 13.41
N ALA A 691 -3.90 23.88 13.39
CA ALA A 691 -3.83 25.28 13.02
C ALA A 691 -4.20 25.52 11.55
N LEU A 692 -3.76 24.66 10.62
CA LEU A 692 -4.15 24.73 9.20
C LEU A 692 -5.66 24.48 9.03
N MET A 693 -6.24 23.56 9.80
CA MET A 693 -7.67 23.26 9.79
C MET A 693 -8.49 24.44 10.32
N MET A 694 -8.09 25.01 11.45
CA MET A 694 -8.71 26.22 11.98
C MET A 694 -8.54 27.39 11.02
N ARG A 695 -7.38 27.52 10.35
CA ARG A 695 -7.12 28.56 9.34
C ARG A 695 -8.07 28.44 8.16
N ALA A 696 -8.24 27.22 7.68
CA ALA A 696 -9.23 26.92 6.67
C ALA A 696 -10.64 27.21 7.18
N GLY A 697 -10.91 27.11 8.48
CA GLY A 697 -12.26 27.15 9.07
C GLY A 697 -12.98 25.82 8.90
N ALA A 698 -12.21 24.76 8.73
CA ALA A 698 -12.71 23.43 8.49
C ALA A 698 -13.28 22.82 9.78
N LYS A 699 -14.22 21.89 9.66
CA LYS A 699 -14.77 21.03 10.71
C LYS A 699 -13.63 20.21 11.33
N ILE A 700 -13.56 20.29 12.65
CA ILE A 700 -12.66 19.52 13.50
C ILE A 700 -13.59 18.83 14.49
N ARG A 701 -13.54 17.51 14.52
CA ARG A 701 -14.37 16.72 15.45
C ARG A 701 -14.07 17.10 16.88
N ASP A 702 -15.08 16.99 17.73
CA ASP A 702 -14.94 17.35 19.14
C ASP A 702 -13.86 16.54 19.84
N ASP A 703 -13.68 15.26 19.46
CA ASP A 703 -12.62 14.40 19.99
C ASP A 703 -11.21 14.83 19.54
N ASP A 704 -11.06 15.32 18.30
CA ASP A 704 -9.78 15.83 17.77
C ASP A 704 -9.46 17.22 18.32
N LEU A 705 -10.48 18.03 18.49
CA LEU A 705 -10.39 19.32 19.16
C LEU A 705 -10.03 19.14 20.64
N GLN A 706 -10.62 18.15 21.31
CA GLN A 706 -10.27 17.81 22.68
C GLN A 706 -8.85 17.25 22.76
N HIS A 707 -8.45 16.40 21.82
CA HIS A 707 -7.09 15.90 21.78
C HIS A 707 -6.04 16.98 21.52
N LEU A 708 -6.34 17.97 20.68
CA LEU A 708 -5.49 19.15 20.54
C LEU A 708 -5.34 19.93 21.85
N ARG A 709 -6.40 19.97 22.68
CA ARG A 709 -6.33 20.56 24.03
C ARG A 709 -5.47 19.72 24.96
N ASP A 710 -5.51 18.41 24.82
CA ASP A 710 -4.74 17.47 25.64
C ASP A 710 -3.26 17.39 25.24
N LEU A 711 -2.95 17.57 23.94
CA LEU A 711 -1.60 17.64 23.40
C LEU A 711 -0.90 18.97 23.65
N PHE A 712 -1.64 20.07 23.57
CA PHE A 712 -1.10 21.43 23.75
C PHE A 712 -0.20 21.60 24.99
N PRO A 713 -0.54 21.13 26.21
CA PRO A 713 0.33 21.23 27.38
C PRO A 713 1.62 20.39 27.28
N GLN A 714 1.67 19.39 26.39
CA GLN A 714 2.81 18.48 26.23
C GLN A 714 3.87 19.00 25.25
N ILE A 715 3.55 20.02 24.45
CA ILE A 715 4.48 20.61 23.48
C ILE A 715 5.40 21.60 24.20
N HIS A 716 6.71 21.38 24.08
CA HIS A 716 7.70 22.32 24.58
C HIS A 716 7.48 23.71 23.98
N SER A 717 7.59 24.73 24.81
CA SER A 717 7.47 26.13 24.39
C SER A 717 8.70 26.87 24.85
N ARG A 718 9.40 27.51 23.92
CA ARG A 718 10.48 28.41 24.28
C ARG A 718 9.89 29.77 24.67
N PRO A 719 10.25 30.34 25.84
CA PRO A 719 9.83 31.69 26.19
C PRO A 719 10.31 32.63 25.09
N GLY A 720 9.39 33.39 24.50
CA GLY A 720 9.64 34.14 23.27
C GLY A 720 10.56 35.34 23.39
N LEU A 721 11.36 35.42 24.44
CA LEU A 721 12.31 36.49 24.70
C LEU A 721 13.51 35.86 25.41
N ALA A 722 14.58 35.58 24.67
CA ALA A 722 15.90 35.58 25.28
C ALA A 722 16.06 36.96 25.96
N PRO A 723 16.54 37.03 27.22
CA PRO A 723 16.67 38.29 27.90
C PRO A 723 17.55 39.20 27.04
N SER A 724 17.20 40.48 26.91
CA SER A 724 18.21 41.42 26.43
C SER A 724 19.43 41.25 27.34
N LEU A 725 20.60 41.08 26.73
CA LEU A 725 21.89 41.12 27.39
C LEU A 725 21.96 42.43 28.19
N ARG A 726 21.51 42.44 29.45
CA ARG A 726 21.91 43.46 30.42
C ARG A 726 21.64 43.17 31.90
N ASP A 727 20.65 42.38 32.31
CA ASP A 727 20.32 42.34 33.75
C ASP A 727 20.08 40.92 34.31
N ASN A 728 21.16 40.15 34.56
CA ASN A 728 21.44 39.40 35.81
C ASN A 728 22.76 38.58 35.68
N PRO A 729 23.78 38.73 36.55
CA PRO A 729 25.11 38.13 36.38
C PRO A 729 25.28 36.64 36.75
N SER A 730 24.22 35.88 37.05
CA SER A 730 24.35 34.53 37.62
C SER A 730 23.64 33.42 36.82
N ARG A 731 24.34 33.00 35.75
CA ARG A 731 24.25 31.74 34.94
C ARG A 731 23.03 31.58 34.00
N PRO A 732 23.28 31.44 32.67
CA PRO A 732 23.80 30.18 32.11
C PRO A 732 25.13 30.34 31.36
N SER A 733 25.92 29.26 31.31
CA SER A 733 27.21 29.21 30.63
C SER A 733 27.07 29.33 29.11
N PHE A 734 28.06 29.95 28.47
CA PHE A 734 28.26 30.10 27.02
C PHE A 734 27.94 28.85 26.15
N ALA A 735 27.94 27.64 26.73
CA ALA A 735 27.48 26.41 26.07
C ALA A 735 25.99 26.46 25.64
N ALA A 736 25.12 27.14 26.38
CA ALA A 736 23.67 27.17 26.12
C ALA A 736 23.26 28.03 24.90
N MET A 737 24.17 28.85 24.36
CA MET A 737 23.92 29.69 23.18
C MET A 737 24.48 29.08 21.88
N TRP A 738 25.32 28.05 21.98
CA TRP A 738 25.89 27.32 20.83
C TRP A 738 25.36 25.88 20.71
N THR A 739 24.67 25.34 21.72
CA THR A 739 23.88 24.10 21.58
C THR A 739 22.49 24.34 20.96
N SER A 740 22.24 25.53 20.38
CA SER A 740 20.98 25.96 19.76
C SER A 740 21.08 26.14 18.23
N ALA A 741 21.49 25.10 17.50
CA ALA A 741 21.35 25.05 16.04
C ALA A 741 20.89 23.68 15.48
N LEU A 742 20.64 22.69 16.36
CA LEU A 742 20.33 21.31 15.96
C LEU A 742 18.98 20.78 16.48
N ASP A 743 18.25 21.54 17.30
CA ASP A 743 17.02 21.09 17.96
C ASP A 743 16.03 22.28 18.07
N ASP A 744 15.23 22.48 17.02
CA ASP A 744 14.34 23.65 16.82
C ASP A 744 12.86 23.23 16.85
N HIS A 745 12.44 22.62 17.95
CA HIS A 745 11.18 21.89 18.03
C HIS A 745 10.15 22.55 18.97
N GLY A 746 8.92 22.77 18.46
CA GLY A 746 7.75 23.18 19.24
C GLY A 746 7.39 24.66 19.16
N PHE A 747 6.53 25.14 20.07
CA PHE A 747 6.00 26.50 20.00
C PHE A 747 7.05 27.57 20.34
N ARG A 748 6.96 28.70 19.63
CA ARG A 748 7.73 29.92 19.94
C ARG A 748 6.81 31.04 20.39
N GLY A 749 7.23 31.79 21.41
CA GLY A 749 6.63 33.08 21.81
C GLY A 749 5.08 33.10 21.84
N PRO A 750 4.42 34.15 21.29
CA PRO A 750 2.96 34.26 21.30
C PRO A 750 2.27 33.18 20.45
N GLY A 751 2.98 32.42 19.59
CA GLY A 751 2.40 31.35 18.77
C GLY A 751 1.68 30.29 19.60
N ARG A 752 2.19 29.97 20.80
CA ARG A 752 1.52 29.10 21.77
C ARG A 752 0.17 29.66 22.22
N ALA A 753 0.15 30.94 22.62
CA ALA A 753 -1.07 31.59 23.06
C ALA A 753 -2.07 31.74 21.90
N GLN A 754 -1.59 32.06 20.70
CA GLN A 754 -2.41 32.16 19.48
C GLN A 754 -3.10 30.84 19.15
N PHE A 755 -2.38 29.72 19.22
CA PHE A 755 -2.99 28.42 19.00
C PHE A 755 -4.06 28.11 20.06
N LEU A 756 -3.77 28.37 21.34
CA LEU A 756 -4.74 28.16 22.41
C LEU A 756 -6.01 29.02 22.24
N ALA A 757 -5.83 30.28 21.85
CA ALA A 757 -6.96 31.17 21.57
C ALA A 757 -7.76 30.73 20.36
N ALA A 758 -7.09 30.29 19.29
CA ALA A 758 -7.74 29.73 18.12
C ALA A 758 -8.53 28.46 18.47
N LEU A 759 -7.95 27.57 19.27
CA LEU A 759 -8.57 26.32 19.73
C LEU A 759 -9.77 26.57 20.67
N GLY A 760 -9.69 27.61 21.50
CA GLY A 760 -10.78 27.98 22.41
C GLY A 760 -11.94 28.71 21.73
N ASN A 761 -11.68 29.44 20.64
CA ASN A 761 -12.69 30.17 19.87
C ASN A 761 -13.02 29.49 18.54
N TYR A 762 -12.55 28.26 18.34
CA TYR A 762 -12.76 27.52 17.12
C TYR A 762 -14.25 27.31 16.86
N LYS A 763 -14.66 27.61 15.62
CA LYS A 763 -16.01 27.36 15.12
C LYS A 763 -15.91 26.81 13.72
N ALA A 764 -16.53 25.66 13.49
CA ALA A 764 -16.63 25.07 12.17
C ALA A 764 -17.25 26.05 11.17
N GLY A 765 -16.71 26.10 9.96
CA GLY A 765 -17.14 27.00 8.89
C GLY A 765 -16.62 28.43 8.98
N VAL A 766 -15.87 28.80 10.03
CA VAL A 766 -15.32 30.15 10.19
C VAL A 766 -13.79 30.10 10.14
N PRO A 767 -13.13 30.67 9.11
CA PRO A 767 -11.67 30.62 8.97
C PRO A 767 -10.96 31.48 10.01
N ARG A 768 -9.86 30.95 10.54
CA ARG A 768 -9.01 31.65 11.52
C ARG A 768 -7.82 32.34 10.84
N SER A 769 -7.67 33.64 11.06
CA SER A 769 -6.44 34.33 10.70
C SER A 769 -5.34 34.10 11.74
N TYR A 770 -4.15 33.70 11.29
CA TYR A 770 -2.93 33.64 12.09
C TYR A 770 -1.93 34.76 11.74
N SER A 771 -2.23 35.54 10.70
CA SER A 771 -1.40 36.66 10.23
C SER A 771 -1.80 38.01 10.84
N GLU A 772 -2.96 38.08 11.50
CA GLU A 772 -3.43 39.29 12.18
C GLU A 772 -2.79 39.50 13.56
N PRO A 773 -2.69 40.76 14.04
CA PRO A 773 -2.22 41.04 15.39
C PRO A 773 -3.09 40.37 16.46
N SER A 774 -2.44 39.71 17.42
CA SER A 774 -3.09 39.02 18.54
C SER A 774 -2.51 39.43 19.88
N CYS A 775 -3.29 39.24 20.95
CA CYS A 775 -2.84 39.51 22.32
C CYS A 775 -1.69 38.58 22.68
N TYR A 776 -0.56 39.10 23.16
CA TYR A 776 0.59 38.26 23.48
C TYR A 776 0.40 37.38 24.71
N GLN A 777 -0.49 37.78 25.62
CA GLN A 777 -0.78 36.97 26.81
C GLN A 777 -1.79 35.86 26.51
N CYS A 778 -2.91 36.22 25.90
CA CYS A 778 -4.06 35.32 25.78
C CYS A 778 -4.35 34.88 24.34
N GLY A 779 -3.56 35.33 23.35
CA GLY A 779 -3.66 34.91 21.95
C GLY A 779 -4.87 35.40 21.17
N LYS A 780 -5.85 36.04 21.83
CA LYS A 780 -7.08 36.51 21.20
C LYS A 780 -6.80 37.60 20.16
N ILE A 781 -7.49 37.55 19.02
CA ILE A 781 -7.44 38.58 17.96
C ILE A 781 -8.63 39.55 18.09
N ALA A 782 -8.67 40.60 17.28
CA ALA A 782 -9.74 41.60 17.35
C ALA A 782 -11.14 41.00 17.19
N ALA A 783 -11.28 40.05 16.26
CA ALA A 783 -12.53 39.32 16.05
C ALA A 783 -13.03 38.55 17.28
N ASP A 784 -12.12 38.04 18.14
CA ASP A 784 -12.49 37.31 19.36
C ASP A 784 -13.03 38.24 20.46
N VAL A 785 -12.60 39.49 20.45
CA VAL A 785 -12.89 40.47 21.53
C VAL A 785 -13.96 41.48 21.09
N GLY A 786 -14.28 41.55 19.79
CA GLY A 786 -15.23 42.50 19.23
C GLY A 786 -14.70 43.94 19.16
N LYS A 787 -13.38 44.13 19.34
CA LYS A 787 -12.70 45.43 19.25
C LYS A 787 -11.22 45.25 18.90
N ASN A 788 -10.61 46.33 18.42
CA ASN A 788 -9.16 46.36 18.16
C ASN A 788 -8.35 46.23 19.46
N LEU A 789 -7.16 45.64 19.33
CA LEU A 789 -6.24 45.44 20.45
C LEU A 789 -5.38 46.67 20.69
N ASP A 790 -5.13 46.95 21.95
CA ASP A 790 -4.29 48.06 22.38
C ASP A 790 -2.82 47.65 22.32
N GLN A 791 -2.00 48.46 21.65
CA GLN A 791 -0.55 48.28 21.69
C GLN A 791 0.01 48.71 23.03
N CYS A 792 1.09 48.05 23.47
CA CYS A 792 1.87 48.53 24.58
C CYS A 792 2.29 49.98 24.32
N SER A 793 1.84 50.89 25.19
CA SER A 793 2.11 52.32 25.04
C SER A 793 3.60 52.66 24.99
N ARG A 794 4.44 51.82 25.62
CA ARG A 794 5.90 51.94 25.59
C ARG A 794 6.49 51.39 24.31
N CYS A 795 6.46 50.07 24.06
CA CYS A 795 7.22 49.45 22.95
C CYS A 795 6.52 49.44 21.59
N LYS A 796 5.19 49.59 21.54
CA LYS A 796 4.33 49.49 20.34
C LYS A 796 4.42 48.20 19.50
N ARG A 797 5.27 47.24 19.88
CA ARG A 797 5.51 45.96 19.19
C ARG A 797 4.71 44.78 19.72
N VAL A 798 3.99 44.99 20.83
CA VAL A 798 3.20 43.96 21.49
C VAL A 798 1.79 44.50 21.69
N TRP A 799 0.79 43.66 21.43
CA TRP A 799 -0.62 43.99 21.52
C TRP A 799 -1.28 43.27 22.70
N TYR A 800 -2.28 43.92 23.30
CA TYR A 800 -3.05 43.43 24.44
C TYR A 800 -4.53 43.73 24.26
N CYS A 801 -5.39 42.80 24.66
CA CYS A 801 -6.85 43.00 24.61
C CYS A 801 -7.39 43.91 25.74
N ASN A 802 -6.67 44.00 26.86
CA ASN A 802 -6.98 44.87 28.00
C ASN A 802 -5.76 45.05 28.92
N LYS A 803 -5.89 45.99 29.87
CA LYS A 803 -4.82 46.33 30.84
C LYS A 803 -4.47 45.18 31.78
N ASP A 804 -5.40 44.27 32.07
CA ASP A 804 -5.14 43.15 32.99
C ASP A 804 -4.29 42.06 32.32
N CYS A 805 -4.52 41.76 31.04
CA CYS A 805 -3.64 40.89 30.25
C CYS A 805 -2.24 41.51 30.10
N GLN A 806 -2.16 42.83 29.90
CA GLN A 806 -0.88 43.52 29.86
C GLN A 806 -0.14 43.40 31.21
N LYS A 807 -0.83 43.57 32.35
CA LYS A 807 -0.24 43.41 33.69
C LYS A 807 0.20 41.97 33.96
N ALA A 808 -0.59 40.98 33.55
CA ALA A 808 -0.27 39.56 33.73
C ALA A 808 0.99 39.15 32.95
N HIS A 809 1.09 39.57 31.68
CA HIS A 809 2.28 39.34 30.85
C HIS A 809 3.46 40.26 31.21
N TRP A 810 3.23 41.29 32.01
CA TRP A 810 4.23 42.33 32.25
C TRP A 810 5.52 41.76 32.84
N LYS A 811 5.47 40.70 33.64
CA LYS A 811 6.67 40.08 34.21
C LYS A 811 7.62 39.55 33.14
N ASP A 812 7.09 38.91 32.09
CA ASP A 812 7.86 38.34 30.98
C ASP A 812 8.18 39.39 29.90
N HIS A 813 7.27 40.36 29.72
CA HIS A 813 7.44 41.43 28.74
C HIS A 813 8.36 42.56 29.22
N LYS A 814 8.34 42.91 30.52
CA LYS A 814 9.09 44.05 31.09
C LYS A 814 10.59 44.01 30.75
N PRO A 815 11.29 42.86 30.80
CA PRO A 815 12.70 42.75 30.40
C PRO A 815 12.98 43.10 28.92
N ALA A 816 12.00 42.93 28.03
CA ALA A 816 12.14 43.18 26.59
C ALA A 816 11.34 44.39 26.07
N CYS A 817 10.59 45.08 26.94
CA CYS A 817 9.74 46.19 26.59
C CYS A 817 10.55 47.48 26.40
N ILE A 818 11.05 47.68 25.19
CA ILE A 818 11.87 48.83 24.79
C ILE A 818 11.03 49.79 23.92
N ALA A 819 10.99 51.08 24.27
CA ALA A 819 10.24 52.08 23.49
C ALA A 819 10.78 52.18 22.05
N PRO A 820 9.97 52.42 21.00
CA PRO A 820 10.44 52.54 19.63
C PRO A 820 11.59 53.54 19.47
N GLU A 821 11.55 54.66 20.19
CA GLU A 821 12.65 55.65 20.17
C GLU A 821 13.95 55.14 20.84
N LYS A 822 13.83 54.11 21.70
CA LYS A 822 14.94 53.43 22.39
C LYS A 822 15.38 52.14 21.70
N LEU A 823 14.56 51.57 20.82
CA LEU A 823 14.99 50.56 19.85
C LEU A 823 15.85 51.29 18.82
N ARG A 824 17.07 51.63 19.24
CA ARG A 824 18.11 52.05 18.33
C ARG A 824 18.36 50.88 17.40
N THR A 825 17.89 51.05 16.16
CA THR A 825 18.61 50.73 14.93
C THR A 825 19.69 49.70 15.14
N ASP A 826 19.39 48.42 14.90
CA ASP A 826 20.34 47.37 14.53
C ASP A 826 19.47 46.16 14.13
N ASN A 827 18.78 46.24 12.99
CA ASN A 827 19.22 45.85 11.64
C ASN A 827 18.84 44.39 11.31
N VAL A 828 18.04 44.30 10.24
CA VAL A 828 18.04 43.31 9.14
C VAL A 828 17.88 41.83 9.49
#